data_AF-A0A2S6BX08-F1
#
_entry.id   AF-A0A2S6BX08-F1
#
_cell.length_a   1.000
_cell.length_b   1.000
_cell.length_c   1.000
_cell.angle_alpha   90.00
_cell.angle_beta   90.00
_cell.angle_gamma   90.00
#
_symmetry.space_group_name_H-M   'P 1'
#
loop_
_entity.id
_entity.type
_entity.pdbx_description
1 polymer ?
#
loop_
_entity_poly.entity_id
_entity_poly.type
_entity_poly.pdbx_seq_one_letter_code
_entity_poly.pdbx_strand_id
1 'polypeptide(L)'
;MAPPNVDYTLYLVTDSTPAILGEKDLVQVVKNAVAGGATIIQYRDKTSETADLVRIARQLHEVTRAAGVPLLINDRIDVALAVGVEGVHIGQDDLDLKTARRVLGPDAIIGVTANSEEEAIIAAKDGADYLGLGTVFATPTKDNTKSIIGTAGVQLILTSLAGKGLNVKTVCIGGINALNVQRVLYQTASAQKQLDGVAVVSAIVAADDARQAASHLRELVRKPPLFAASSSRPVLSHEDLRIKAPELIKRMAGKKPLCHNMTNLVVQNFAANVALAVGASPIMSNNGLEASDLAGLGGSLVINMGTVTPDMRDNYLKALAAYNAVGGPTLYDPVGAGATQQRRDGVKTLLAGGYFTVIKGNEGEVRTVAGATGFQQHGVDSGASQLSLDEKVQLVKATAAREHNVVLMTGATDVISDGQRTLTISNGHALLGEITGSGCTLGTTIASVLAVEREDPLLAAVTAILMYEIAGERAAVRDDVRGPGTFVPALIDELVESAIALPEPEDLAEPGDNSLKRRQSEDADTESSSKRQRTSPGKTSPKTKGKEEVVSSAARPRSLTPVESKNEDSKAQTPAEDSKDARRRGSAKGADEKQRSKRLFGALLGNLNRPSDRTSKRRAEIEQRKKAELQKQDDERLEDRQKGLERLAVQRKKEQINVDERDMHVRHKNLLSKANFLQTRAEPKLYYRPWDLLSDEEDLVEQQIKDAQAQIDRELVEWEDEKQRRLNEFEESKASRDTNETPPKPDTNPANDEEPSDADSLKAKQNGKTNSPLQRDANADADVAGAEEADKATAETKDSVRASPQPAINTENEKQERKLGKDTPEESGAVQQTQDEQNDKPDNAPNRDGDEEPQTQSDVKEDKEDIDDDGDHMVEGDEDNVIY
;
A
#
# COMPACT_ATOMS: atom_id res chain seq x y z
N MET A 1 15.01 22.70 -50.69
CA MET A 1 13.56 22.65 -50.97
C MET A 1 12.84 22.53 -49.63
N ALA A 2 11.56 22.15 -49.55
CA ALA A 2 11.07 21.61 -48.27
C ALA A 2 11.75 20.24 -48.01
N PRO A 3 12.13 19.90 -46.77
CA PRO A 3 12.70 18.59 -46.47
C PRO A 3 11.68 17.47 -46.74
N PRO A 4 12.13 16.24 -47.03
CA PRO A 4 11.23 15.11 -47.27
C PRO A 4 10.32 14.86 -46.05
N ASN A 5 9.02 14.64 -46.31
CA ASN A 5 8.01 14.44 -45.27
C ASN A 5 8.05 13.01 -44.70
N VAL A 6 9.04 12.74 -43.85
CA VAL A 6 9.31 11.43 -43.25
C VAL A 6 8.42 11.19 -42.02
N ASP A 7 7.76 10.02 -41.97
CA ASP A 7 7.04 9.54 -40.77
C ASP A 7 8.04 8.90 -39.80
N TYR A 8 8.37 9.61 -38.72
CA TYR A 8 9.28 9.13 -37.68
C TYR A 8 8.62 8.24 -36.61
N THR A 9 7.30 7.99 -36.67
CA THR A 9 6.50 7.30 -35.63
C THR A 9 7.23 6.11 -34.99
N LEU A 10 7.63 5.13 -35.81
CA LEU A 10 8.27 3.90 -35.35
C LEU A 10 9.50 3.61 -36.20
N TYR A 11 10.66 3.98 -35.66
CA TYR A 11 11.95 3.85 -36.30
C TYR A 11 12.63 2.55 -35.88
N LEU A 12 12.83 1.63 -36.83
CA LEU A 12 13.64 0.43 -36.59
C LEU A 12 15.11 0.72 -36.91
N VAL A 13 15.97 0.58 -35.90
CA VAL A 13 17.42 0.46 -36.09
C VAL A 13 17.76 -1.03 -36.05
N THR A 14 18.47 -1.54 -37.06
CA THR A 14 18.87 -2.96 -37.08
C THR A 14 20.05 -3.24 -36.16
N ASP A 15 20.26 -4.52 -35.89
CA ASP A 15 21.52 -5.03 -35.36
C ASP A 15 21.76 -6.43 -35.94
N SER A 16 22.91 -6.65 -36.59
CA SER A 16 23.27 -7.94 -37.22
C SER A 16 23.85 -8.96 -36.24
N THR A 17 24.12 -8.60 -34.98
CA THR A 17 24.89 -9.47 -34.08
C THR A 17 24.09 -10.70 -33.65
N PRO A 18 24.73 -11.88 -33.47
CA PRO A 18 24.04 -13.08 -32.98
C PRO A 18 23.34 -12.91 -31.64
N ALA A 19 23.76 -11.95 -30.81
CA ALA A 19 23.14 -11.63 -29.52
C ALA A 19 21.75 -10.98 -29.63
N ILE A 20 21.43 -10.35 -30.77
CA ILE A 20 20.17 -9.62 -31.00
C ILE A 20 19.36 -10.27 -32.14
N LEU A 21 20.01 -10.68 -33.22
CA LEU A 21 19.37 -11.30 -34.38
C LEU A 21 19.17 -12.83 -34.22
N GLY A 22 20.04 -13.50 -33.46
CA GLY A 22 20.09 -14.96 -33.38
C GLY A 22 20.38 -15.59 -34.75
N GLU A 23 19.65 -16.65 -35.09
CA GLU A 23 19.75 -17.37 -36.38
C GLU A 23 18.79 -16.81 -37.46
N LYS A 24 18.14 -15.67 -37.22
CA LYS A 24 17.09 -15.12 -38.10
C LYS A 24 17.70 -14.36 -39.28
N ASP A 25 17.06 -14.42 -40.45
CA ASP A 25 17.42 -13.55 -41.59
C ASP A 25 16.99 -12.10 -41.32
N LEU A 26 17.96 -11.17 -41.34
CA LEU A 26 17.72 -9.75 -41.14
C LEU A 26 16.78 -9.16 -42.20
N VAL A 27 16.83 -9.63 -43.46
CA VAL A 27 15.99 -9.10 -44.54
C VAL A 27 14.53 -9.47 -44.29
N GLN A 28 14.25 -10.71 -43.91
CA GLN A 28 12.91 -11.16 -43.53
C GLN A 28 12.42 -10.56 -42.19
N VAL A 29 13.31 -10.25 -41.24
CA VAL A 29 12.98 -9.47 -40.02
C VAL A 29 12.54 -8.05 -40.37
N VAL A 30 13.31 -7.32 -41.19
CA VAL A 30 12.95 -5.95 -41.62
C VAL A 30 11.66 -5.96 -42.44
N LYS A 31 11.49 -6.92 -43.36
CA LYS A 31 10.25 -7.11 -44.13
C LYS A 31 9.03 -7.35 -43.23
N ASN A 32 9.19 -8.13 -42.15
CA ASN A 32 8.13 -8.34 -41.16
C ASN A 32 7.83 -7.04 -40.37
N ALA A 33 8.85 -6.31 -39.94
CA ALA A 33 8.69 -5.05 -39.21
C ALA A 33 8.00 -3.96 -40.06
N VAL A 34 8.38 -3.83 -41.34
CA VAL A 34 7.71 -2.95 -42.32
C VAL A 34 6.25 -3.38 -42.51
N ALA A 35 5.97 -4.68 -42.63
CA ALA A 35 4.61 -5.22 -42.71
C ALA A 35 3.81 -5.14 -41.38
N GLY A 36 4.46 -4.76 -40.27
CA GLY A 36 3.85 -4.37 -39.00
C GLY A 36 3.72 -2.85 -38.85
N GLY A 37 4.33 -2.06 -39.74
CA GLY A 37 4.22 -0.61 -39.79
C GLY A 37 5.38 0.16 -39.16
N ALA A 38 6.59 -0.39 -39.10
CA ALA A 38 7.80 0.43 -38.97
C ALA A 38 7.85 1.45 -40.12
N THR A 39 8.15 2.72 -39.82
CA THR A 39 7.92 3.87 -40.72
C THR A 39 9.21 4.43 -41.33
N ILE A 40 10.36 4.07 -40.76
CA ILE A 40 11.70 4.35 -41.25
C ILE A 40 12.64 3.24 -40.74
N ILE A 41 13.60 2.81 -41.57
CA ILE A 41 14.59 1.77 -41.23
C ILE A 41 16.01 2.37 -41.26
N GLN A 42 16.87 1.98 -40.32
CA GLN A 42 18.31 2.22 -40.37
C GLN A 42 19.04 0.89 -40.41
N TYR A 43 19.83 0.65 -41.45
CA TYR A 43 20.78 -0.45 -41.46
C TYR A 43 22.03 -0.03 -40.69
N ARG A 44 22.22 -0.69 -39.54
CA ARG A 44 23.39 -0.58 -38.66
C ARG A 44 24.03 -1.95 -38.49
N ASP A 45 25.29 -2.02 -38.90
CA ASP A 45 26.18 -3.17 -38.76
C ASP A 45 27.61 -2.60 -38.67
N LYS A 46 28.34 -2.93 -37.60
CA LYS A 46 29.71 -2.45 -37.33
C LYS A 46 30.76 -3.57 -37.48
N THR A 47 30.36 -4.71 -38.04
CA THR A 47 31.14 -5.96 -38.05
C THR A 47 31.29 -6.58 -39.44
N SER A 48 30.33 -6.38 -40.34
CA SER A 48 30.38 -6.94 -41.68
C SER A 48 31.32 -6.17 -42.61
N GLU A 49 31.96 -6.90 -43.53
CA GLU A 49 32.81 -6.31 -44.56
C GLU A 49 32.03 -5.43 -45.54
N THR A 50 32.71 -4.42 -46.11
CA THR A 50 32.04 -3.38 -46.91
C THR A 50 31.27 -3.94 -48.12
N ALA A 51 31.73 -5.04 -48.71
CA ALA A 51 31.04 -5.73 -49.80
C ALA A 51 29.71 -6.36 -49.35
N ASP A 52 29.68 -6.95 -48.16
CA ASP A 52 28.47 -7.54 -47.57
C ASP A 52 27.51 -6.46 -47.03
N LEU A 53 28.04 -5.35 -46.47
CA LEU A 53 27.22 -4.17 -46.13
C LEU A 53 26.43 -3.68 -47.35
N VAL A 54 27.09 -3.47 -48.49
CA VAL A 54 26.43 -3.02 -49.73
C VAL A 54 25.45 -4.07 -50.26
N ARG A 55 25.79 -5.37 -50.16
CA ARG A 55 24.91 -6.48 -50.58
C ARG A 55 23.62 -6.54 -49.76
N ILE A 56 23.74 -6.54 -48.43
CA ILE A 56 22.59 -6.57 -47.51
C ILE A 56 21.77 -5.28 -47.64
N ALA A 57 22.41 -4.10 -47.68
CA ALA A 57 21.73 -2.83 -47.83
C ALA A 57 20.87 -2.74 -49.11
N ARG A 58 21.31 -3.35 -50.23
CA ARG A 58 20.47 -3.46 -51.45
C ARG A 58 19.24 -4.34 -51.23
N GLN A 59 19.39 -5.49 -50.58
CA GLN A 59 18.26 -6.39 -50.27
C GLN A 59 17.27 -5.74 -49.29
N LEU A 60 17.76 -4.94 -48.34
CA LEU A 60 16.92 -4.11 -47.47
C LEU A 60 16.23 -2.99 -48.25
N HIS A 61 16.93 -2.29 -49.15
CA HIS A 61 16.36 -1.19 -49.94
C HIS A 61 15.25 -1.67 -50.89
N GLU A 62 15.40 -2.84 -51.50
CA GLU A 62 14.33 -3.49 -52.28
C GLU A 62 13.05 -3.69 -51.45
N VAL A 63 13.19 -4.12 -50.19
CA VAL A 63 12.07 -4.32 -49.25
C VAL A 63 11.45 -3.00 -48.81
N THR A 64 12.25 -2.00 -48.40
CA THR A 64 11.71 -0.74 -47.86
C THR A 64 11.12 0.14 -48.96
N ARG A 65 11.79 0.24 -50.12
CA ARG A 65 11.31 1.03 -51.27
C ARG A 65 10.01 0.47 -51.86
N ALA A 66 9.82 -0.86 -51.82
CA ALA A 66 8.55 -1.48 -52.22
C ALA A 66 7.37 -1.12 -51.30
N ALA A 67 7.64 -0.69 -50.06
CA ALA A 67 6.64 -0.22 -49.09
C ALA A 67 6.55 1.31 -48.96
N GLY A 68 7.38 2.07 -49.70
CA GLY A 68 7.49 3.53 -49.55
C GLY A 68 8.16 3.99 -48.25
N VAL A 69 8.94 3.10 -47.61
CA VAL A 69 9.66 3.37 -46.35
C VAL A 69 11.11 3.76 -46.68
N PRO A 70 11.66 4.85 -46.12
CA PRO A 70 13.06 5.21 -46.32
C PRO A 70 14.01 4.28 -45.56
N LEU A 71 15.16 3.99 -46.17
CA LEU A 71 16.29 3.31 -45.57
C LEU A 71 17.45 4.29 -45.37
N LEU A 72 18.00 4.34 -44.16
CA LEU A 72 19.22 5.07 -43.84
C LEU A 72 20.37 4.09 -43.55
N ILE A 73 21.61 4.48 -43.87
CA ILE A 73 22.81 3.76 -43.38
C ILE A 73 23.37 4.45 -42.13
N ASN A 74 23.75 3.67 -41.12
CA ASN A 74 24.45 4.17 -39.94
C ASN A 74 25.95 4.38 -40.26
N ASP A 75 26.44 5.60 -40.06
CA ASP A 75 27.82 6.10 -40.22
C ASP A 75 28.39 6.07 -41.67
N ARG A 76 28.11 5.01 -42.44
CA ARG A 76 28.77 4.69 -43.73
C ARG A 76 28.13 5.39 -44.93
N ILE A 77 28.50 6.65 -45.12
CA ILE A 77 28.12 7.50 -46.27
C ILE A 77 28.55 6.89 -47.63
N ASP A 78 29.69 6.19 -47.68
CA ASP A 78 30.17 5.48 -48.86
C ASP A 78 29.26 4.32 -49.27
N VAL A 79 28.75 3.55 -48.29
CA VAL A 79 27.75 2.49 -48.51
C VAL A 79 26.42 3.11 -48.95
N ALA A 80 26.00 4.23 -48.35
CA ALA A 80 24.77 4.92 -48.74
C ALA A 80 24.80 5.34 -50.23
N LEU A 81 25.91 5.91 -50.69
CA LEU A 81 26.13 6.26 -52.10
C LEU A 81 26.19 5.02 -53.02
N ALA A 82 26.87 3.95 -52.60
CA ALA A 82 27.04 2.73 -53.40
C ALA A 82 25.74 1.90 -53.56
N VAL A 83 24.73 2.16 -52.73
CA VAL A 83 23.40 1.55 -52.78
C VAL A 83 22.37 2.50 -53.40
N GLY A 84 22.47 3.80 -53.12
CA GLY A 84 21.49 4.81 -53.54
C GLY A 84 20.26 4.89 -52.62
N VAL A 85 20.46 4.77 -51.31
CA VAL A 85 19.38 4.88 -50.31
C VAL A 85 19.03 6.34 -49.96
N GLU A 86 17.96 6.54 -49.20
CA GLU A 86 17.40 7.87 -48.91
C GLU A 86 18.25 8.73 -47.95
N GLY A 87 19.24 8.16 -47.24
CA GLY A 87 20.18 8.95 -46.44
C GLY A 87 21.00 8.18 -45.40
N VAL A 88 21.38 8.87 -44.31
CA VAL A 88 22.26 8.36 -43.25
C VAL A 88 21.87 8.80 -41.84
N HIS A 89 22.39 8.10 -40.84
CA HIS A 89 22.49 8.57 -39.45
C HIS A 89 23.98 8.66 -39.05
N ILE A 90 24.33 9.67 -38.25
CA ILE A 90 25.72 10.03 -37.92
C ILE A 90 25.86 10.19 -36.40
N GLY A 91 26.88 9.57 -35.80
CA GLY A 91 27.27 9.75 -34.40
C GLY A 91 28.09 11.03 -34.15
N GLN A 92 28.61 11.20 -32.93
CA GLN A 92 29.46 12.34 -32.57
C GLN A 92 30.93 12.15 -32.99
N ASP A 93 31.39 10.91 -33.14
CA ASP A 93 32.77 10.56 -33.54
C ASP A 93 32.95 10.35 -35.06
N ASP A 94 31.87 10.56 -35.84
CA ASP A 94 31.77 10.25 -37.27
C ASP A 94 32.01 11.49 -38.17
N LEU A 95 31.81 11.35 -39.49
CA LEU A 95 32.01 12.44 -40.45
C LEU A 95 30.99 13.58 -40.27
N ASP A 96 31.48 14.83 -40.18
CA ASP A 96 30.65 15.99 -39.84
C ASP A 96 29.45 16.20 -40.79
N LEU A 97 28.33 16.67 -40.21
CA LEU A 97 27.06 16.93 -40.90
C LEU A 97 27.19 17.82 -42.15
N LYS A 98 28.06 18.84 -42.14
CA LYS A 98 28.23 19.76 -43.27
C LYS A 98 29.00 19.09 -44.41
N THR A 99 29.97 18.24 -44.10
CA THR A 99 30.64 17.39 -45.10
C THR A 99 29.71 16.29 -45.61
N ALA A 100 28.95 15.62 -44.75
CA ALA A 100 27.96 14.63 -45.16
C ALA A 100 26.90 15.24 -46.11
N ARG A 101 26.36 16.41 -45.77
CA ARG A 101 25.43 17.19 -46.61
C ARG A 101 26.06 17.60 -47.96
N ARG A 102 27.34 17.97 -47.97
CA ARG A 102 28.10 18.29 -49.20
C ARG A 102 28.32 17.07 -50.11
N VAL A 103 28.39 15.87 -49.55
CA VAL A 103 28.63 14.61 -50.27
C VAL A 103 27.34 13.95 -50.75
N LEU A 104 26.30 13.90 -49.91
CA LEU A 104 25.01 13.27 -50.22
C LEU A 104 24.03 14.21 -50.95
N GLY A 105 24.24 15.52 -50.87
CA GLY A 105 23.38 16.52 -51.50
C GLY A 105 22.24 17.03 -50.58
N PRO A 106 21.40 17.96 -51.10
CA PRO A 106 20.40 18.66 -50.32
C PRO A 106 19.18 17.81 -49.96
N ASP A 107 18.88 16.76 -50.72
CA ASP A 107 17.61 16.02 -50.63
C ASP A 107 17.73 14.72 -49.80
N ALA A 108 18.94 14.34 -49.40
CA ALA A 108 19.19 13.16 -48.55
C ALA A 108 18.77 13.42 -47.09
N ILE A 109 18.24 12.40 -46.42
CA ILE A 109 17.86 12.48 -45.00
C ILE A 109 19.13 12.30 -44.15
N ILE A 110 19.51 13.30 -43.35
CA ILE A 110 20.66 13.21 -42.44
C ILE A 110 20.20 13.38 -40.99
N GLY A 111 20.32 12.29 -40.23
CA GLY A 111 20.13 12.27 -38.78
C GLY A 111 21.43 12.40 -38.02
N VAL A 112 21.38 13.05 -36.85
CA VAL A 112 22.53 13.19 -35.94
C VAL A 112 22.17 12.71 -34.54
N THR A 113 23.04 11.94 -33.89
CA THR A 113 22.92 11.59 -32.46
C THR A 113 23.18 12.82 -31.59
N ALA A 114 22.35 13.09 -30.58
CA ALA A 114 22.58 14.12 -29.58
C ALA A 114 22.21 13.65 -28.17
N ASN A 115 23.06 13.93 -27.18
CA ASN A 115 22.97 13.50 -25.79
C ASN A 115 22.93 14.69 -24.81
N SER A 116 23.29 15.89 -25.26
CA SER A 116 23.19 17.15 -24.49
C SER A 116 22.36 18.20 -25.21
N GLU A 117 22.02 19.28 -24.51
CA GLU A 117 21.38 20.45 -25.10
C GLU A 117 22.25 21.10 -26.19
N GLU A 118 23.55 21.25 -25.91
CA GLU A 118 24.53 21.84 -26.81
C GLU A 118 24.63 21.05 -28.10
N GLU A 119 24.81 19.72 -28.01
CA GLU A 119 24.87 18.80 -29.16
C GLU A 119 23.61 18.95 -30.04
N ALA A 120 22.43 18.91 -29.41
CA ALA A 120 21.15 19.01 -30.11
C ALA A 120 20.96 20.38 -30.79
N ILE A 121 21.33 21.47 -30.11
CA ILE A 121 21.18 22.84 -30.62
C ILE A 121 22.19 23.13 -31.74
N ILE A 122 23.40 22.56 -31.68
CA ILE A 122 24.40 22.66 -32.76
C ILE A 122 23.91 21.89 -33.99
N ALA A 123 23.54 20.61 -33.84
CA ALA A 123 23.07 19.78 -34.95
C ALA A 123 21.80 20.33 -35.62
N ALA A 124 20.87 20.90 -34.85
CA ALA A 124 19.69 21.58 -35.38
C ALA A 124 20.03 22.83 -36.19
N LYS A 125 21.01 23.64 -35.75
CA LYS A 125 21.47 24.84 -36.47
C LYS A 125 22.26 24.51 -37.74
N ASP A 126 23.01 23.41 -37.71
CA ASP A 126 23.85 22.96 -38.83
C ASP A 126 23.06 22.22 -39.94
N GLY A 127 21.76 21.99 -39.75
CA GLY A 127 20.86 21.47 -40.80
C GLY A 127 20.68 19.95 -40.79
N ALA A 128 20.64 19.32 -39.62
CA ALA A 128 20.13 17.97 -39.46
C ALA A 128 18.61 17.92 -39.75
N ASP A 129 18.15 16.89 -40.46
CA ASP A 129 16.72 16.71 -40.74
C ASP A 129 15.99 16.20 -39.50
N TYR A 130 16.67 15.39 -38.68
CA TYR A 130 16.20 14.94 -37.37
C TYR A 130 17.36 14.67 -36.41
N LEU A 131 17.05 14.61 -35.11
CA LEU A 131 17.98 14.23 -34.04
C LEU A 131 17.57 12.89 -33.41
N GLY A 132 18.55 12.02 -33.19
CA GLY A 132 18.44 10.81 -32.37
C GLY A 132 18.89 11.11 -30.94
N LEU A 133 17.94 11.20 -30.01
CA LEU A 133 18.18 11.68 -28.66
C LEU A 133 18.58 10.55 -27.69
N GLY A 134 19.84 10.62 -27.26
CA GLY A 134 20.41 9.98 -26.08
C GLY A 134 20.58 8.46 -26.10
N THR A 135 20.79 7.93 -24.90
CA THR A 135 20.40 6.58 -24.51
C THR A 135 19.40 6.74 -23.36
N VAL A 136 18.10 6.47 -23.55
CA VAL A 136 17.07 6.74 -22.52
C VAL A 136 17.23 5.78 -21.33
N PHE A 137 17.36 4.48 -21.60
CA PHE A 137 17.67 3.47 -20.59
C PHE A 137 18.85 2.58 -21.04
N ALA A 138 19.53 1.94 -20.08
CA ALA A 138 20.59 0.98 -20.34
C ALA A 138 20.15 -0.10 -21.36
N THR A 139 21.03 -0.46 -22.29
CA THR A 139 20.74 -1.39 -23.37
C THR A 139 21.97 -2.20 -23.76
N PRO A 140 21.86 -3.52 -24.04
CA PRO A 140 22.97 -4.34 -24.51
C PRO A 140 23.43 -3.98 -25.94
N THR A 141 22.76 -3.06 -26.64
CA THR A 141 23.12 -2.62 -28.01
C THR A 141 24.24 -1.56 -28.04
N LYS A 142 24.63 -0.99 -26.89
CA LYS A 142 25.73 -0.03 -26.75
C LYS A 142 26.46 -0.27 -25.42
N ASP A 143 27.70 -0.76 -25.46
CA ASP A 143 28.49 -1.04 -24.24
C ASP A 143 28.89 0.22 -23.44
N ASN A 144 28.88 1.40 -24.08
CA ASN A 144 29.33 2.64 -23.48
C ASN A 144 28.22 3.34 -22.66
N THR A 145 28.05 2.88 -21.41
CA THR A 145 27.03 3.33 -20.44
C THR A 145 27.13 4.80 -20.01
N LYS A 146 28.18 5.54 -20.40
CA LYS A 146 28.42 6.95 -20.03
C LYS A 146 27.40 7.96 -20.61
N SER A 147 26.44 7.51 -21.42
CA SER A 147 25.50 8.35 -22.20
C SER A 147 24.02 8.16 -21.85
N ILE A 148 23.72 7.59 -20.67
CA ILE A 148 22.33 7.37 -20.23
C ILE A 148 21.74 8.67 -19.65
N ILE A 149 20.74 9.24 -20.32
CA ILE A 149 20.16 10.56 -19.97
C ILE A 149 18.72 10.51 -19.42
N GLY A 150 18.07 9.34 -19.46
CA GLY A 150 16.70 9.17 -18.94
C GLY A 150 15.63 9.95 -19.72
N THR A 151 14.41 9.94 -19.19
CA THR A 151 13.30 10.77 -19.70
C THR A 151 13.57 12.24 -19.46
N ALA A 152 14.05 12.62 -18.27
CA ALA A 152 14.35 14.00 -17.90
C ALA A 152 15.38 14.68 -18.83
N GLY A 153 16.46 13.99 -19.23
CA GLY A 153 17.46 14.57 -20.14
C GLY A 153 16.90 14.81 -21.54
N VAL A 154 16.02 13.93 -22.04
CA VAL A 154 15.31 14.16 -23.31
C VAL A 154 14.30 15.30 -23.17
N GLN A 155 13.56 15.39 -22.06
CA GLN A 155 12.62 16.49 -21.78
C GLN A 155 13.33 17.86 -21.76
N LEU A 156 14.52 17.92 -21.15
CA LEU A 156 15.38 19.10 -21.10
C LEU A 156 15.84 19.53 -22.51
N ILE A 157 16.36 18.59 -23.31
CA ILE A 157 16.75 18.85 -24.72
C ILE A 157 15.55 19.37 -25.54
N LEU A 158 14.37 18.75 -25.42
CA LEU A 158 13.17 19.18 -26.14
C LEU A 158 12.66 20.55 -25.69
N THR A 159 12.83 20.89 -24.41
CA THR A 159 12.52 22.22 -23.86
C THR A 159 13.47 23.28 -24.43
N SER A 160 14.79 23.01 -24.46
CA SER A 160 15.78 23.97 -24.95
C SER A 160 15.85 24.10 -26.47
N LEU A 161 15.43 23.09 -27.23
CA LEU A 161 15.12 23.23 -28.66
C LEU A 161 13.92 24.16 -28.88
N ALA A 162 12.81 23.94 -28.15
CA ALA A 162 11.60 24.76 -28.26
C ALA A 162 11.83 26.22 -27.87
N GLY A 163 12.50 26.47 -26.73
CA GLY A 163 12.85 27.82 -26.27
C GLY A 163 13.81 28.59 -27.19
N LYS A 164 14.45 27.91 -28.15
CA LYS A 164 15.29 28.51 -29.20
C LYS A 164 14.61 28.51 -30.58
N GLY A 165 13.34 28.11 -30.67
CA GLY A 165 12.56 28.07 -31.91
C GLY A 165 12.97 26.96 -32.90
N LEU A 166 13.72 25.96 -32.44
CA LEU A 166 14.34 24.95 -33.29
C LEU A 166 13.40 23.75 -33.53
N ASN A 167 12.56 23.88 -34.55
CA ASN A 167 11.55 22.89 -34.96
C ASN A 167 12.12 21.66 -35.70
N VAL A 168 13.34 21.24 -35.37
CA VAL A 168 13.95 20.00 -35.90
C VAL A 168 13.15 18.77 -35.45
N LYS A 169 13.13 17.72 -36.26
CA LYS A 169 12.49 16.44 -35.90
C LYS A 169 13.31 15.71 -34.84
N THR A 170 12.64 15.00 -33.93
CA THR A 170 13.29 14.39 -32.76
C THR A 170 12.69 13.03 -32.43
N VAL A 171 13.55 12.01 -32.37
CA VAL A 171 13.24 10.67 -31.87
C VAL A 171 14.16 10.36 -30.70
N CYS A 172 13.74 9.55 -29.73
CA CYS A 172 14.64 9.04 -28.67
C CYS A 172 14.97 7.56 -28.90
N ILE A 173 16.09 7.09 -28.31
CA ILE A 173 16.60 5.72 -28.49
C ILE A 173 17.21 5.16 -27.20
N GLY A 174 17.30 3.83 -27.10
CA GLY A 174 18.02 3.13 -26.00
C GLY A 174 17.09 2.56 -24.94
N GLY A 175 16.98 1.23 -24.89
CA GLY A 175 16.16 0.48 -23.92
C GLY A 175 14.64 0.63 -24.09
N ILE A 176 14.17 1.31 -25.13
CA ILE A 176 12.75 1.53 -25.42
C ILE A 176 12.10 0.23 -25.92
N ASN A 177 10.95 -0.11 -25.35
CA ASN A 177 10.17 -1.32 -25.64
C ASN A 177 8.69 -1.10 -25.25
N ALA A 178 7.83 -2.11 -25.49
CA ALA A 178 6.38 -1.99 -25.28
C ALA A 178 5.98 -1.64 -23.82
N LEU A 179 6.78 -2.02 -22.82
CA LEU A 179 6.48 -1.76 -21.40
C LEU A 179 6.76 -0.32 -20.97
N ASN A 180 7.60 0.43 -21.71
CA ASN A 180 8.01 1.79 -21.32
C ASN A 180 7.71 2.87 -22.38
N VAL A 181 7.44 2.52 -23.64
CA VAL A 181 7.32 3.48 -24.75
C VAL A 181 6.29 4.59 -24.51
N GLN A 182 5.10 4.28 -23.99
CA GLN A 182 4.08 5.31 -23.72
C GLN A 182 4.49 6.24 -22.59
N ARG A 183 5.19 5.72 -21.56
CA ARG A 183 5.72 6.53 -20.47
C ARG A 183 6.86 7.43 -20.94
N VAL A 184 7.74 6.94 -21.82
CA VAL A 184 8.79 7.76 -22.44
C VAL A 184 8.15 8.91 -23.20
N LEU A 185 7.19 8.65 -24.09
CA LEU A 185 6.49 9.71 -24.83
C LEU A 185 5.78 10.71 -23.90
N TYR A 186 5.17 10.23 -22.80
CA TYR A 186 4.48 11.08 -21.83
C TYR A 186 5.42 11.95 -21.00
N GLN A 187 6.47 11.38 -20.38
CA GLN A 187 7.39 12.10 -19.49
C GLN A 187 8.47 12.91 -20.24
N THR A 188 8.73 12.63 -21.52
CA THR A 188 9.68 13.43 -22.33
C THR A 188 9.06 14.66 -22.99
N ALA A 189 7.73 14.74 -23.06
CA ALA A 189 7.06 15.91 -23.61
C ALA A 189 7.41 17.19 -22.83
N SER A 190 7.72 18.28 -23.53
CA SER A 190 7.72 19.63 -22.94
C SER A 190 6.41 20.34 -23.27
N ALA A 191 6.16 21.48 -22.61
CA ALA A 191 4.98 22.30 -22.86
C ALA A 191 4.88 22.86 -24.30
N GLN A 192 5.95 22.77 -25.10
CA GLN A 192 6.04 23.36 -26.45
C GLN A 192 6.54 22.38 -27.53
N LYS A 193 7.21 21.27 -27.16
CA LYS A 193 7.71 20.27 -28.11
C LYS A 193 7.60 18.85 -27.55
N GLN A 194 7.18 17.94 -28.41
CA GLN A 194 7.13 16.50 -28.15
C GLN A 194 8.07 15.77 -29.10
N LEU A 195 8.29 14.47 -28.86
CA LEU A 195 8.96 13.59 -29.80
C LEU A 195 8.07 13.36 -31.03
N ASP A 196 8.70 13.24 -32.20
CA ASP A 196 8.07 12.90 -33.47
C ASP A 196 7.95 11.37 -33.68
N GLY A 197 8.52 10.59 -32.75
CA GLY A 197 8.47 9.13 -32.71
C GLY A 197 9.55 8.53 -31.81
N VAL A 198 9.74 7.21 -31.89
CA VAL A 198 10.77 6.48 -31.09
C VAL A 198 11.58 5.54 -31.97
N ALA A 199 12.85 5.35 -31.61
CA ALA A 199 13.74 4.39 -32.24
C ALA A 199 13.98 3.16 -31.34
N VAL A 200 13.85 1.98 -31.94
CA VAL A 200 13.94 0.68 -31.26
C VAL A 200 14.86 -0.28 -32.01
N VAL A 201 15.46 -1.24 -31.28
CA VAL A 201 16.32 -2.30 -31.84
C VAL A 201 15.78 -3.66 -31.40
N SER A 202 16.22 -4.17 -30.24
CA SER A 202 15.90 -5.52 -29.75
C SER A 202 14.41 -5.77 -29.61
N ALA A 203 13.62 -4.76 -29.24
CA ALA A 203 12.16 -4.85 -29.13
C ALA A 203 11.43 -5.23 -30.44
N ILE A 204 12.11 -5.22 -31.60
CA ILE A 204 11.61 -5.76 -32.87
C ILE A 204 12.57 -6.81 -33.44
N VAL A 205 13.90 -6.55 -33.45
CA VAL A 205 14.88 -7.47 -34.05
C VAL A 205 14.99 -8.79 -33.29
N ALA A 206 14.95 -8.75 -31.95
CA ALA A 206 15.06 -9.95 -31.12
C ALA A 206 13.73 -10.71 -30.98
N ALA A 207 12.59 -10.06 -31.21
CA ALA A 207 11.25 -10.67 -31.09
C ALA A 207 11.05 -11.87 -32.04
N ASP A 208 10.25 -12.84 -31.58
CA ASP A 208 9.88 -14.04 -32.37
C ASP A 208 9.01 -13.66 -33.58
N ASP A 209 8.00 -12.81 -33.36
CA ASP A 209 7.23 -12.16 -34.43
C ASP A 209 7.53 -10.65 -34.46
N ALA A 210 8.50 -10.27 -35.29
CA ALA A 210 8.85 -8.88 -35.56
C ALA A 210 7.71 -8.06 -36.18
N ARG A 211 6.71 -8.69 -36.83
CA ARG A 211 5.53 -8.01 -37.39
C ARG A 211 4.53 -7.66 -36.29
N GLN A 212 4.24 -8.61 -35.40
CA GLN A 212 3.38 -8.37 -34.24
C GLN A 212 4.01 -7.33 -33.30
N ALA A 213 5.31 -7.45 -33.02
CA ALA A 213 6.05 -6.50 -32.18
C ALA A 213 6.02 -5.07 -32.76
N ALA A 214 6.29 -4.91 -34.06
CA ALA A 214 6.21 -3.61 -34.72
C ALA A 214 4.78 -3.03 -34.71
N SER A 215 3.76 -3.86 -34.98
CA SER A 215 2.36 -3.43 -34.97
C SER A 215 1.91 -2.95 -33.58
N HIS A 216 2.28 -3.69 -32.52
CA HIS A 216 1.94 -3.33 -31.15
C HIS A 216 2.68 -2.07 -30.69
N LEU A 217 3.98 -1.94 -30.98
CA LEU A 217 4.73 -0.72 -30.71
C LEU A 217 4.14 0.50 -31.42
N ARG A 218 3.76 0.38 -32.71
CA ARG A 218 3.15 1.47 -33.47
C ARG A 218 1.80 1.91 -32.88
N GLU A 219 1.01 0.97 -32.37
CA GLU A 219 -0.24 1.26 -31.68
C GLU A 219 0.01 2.01 -30.36
N LEU A 220 0.95 1.54 -29.54
CA LEU A 220 1.32 2.19 -28.28
C LEU A 220 1.86 3.60 -28.48
N VAL A 221 2.72 3.83 -29.48
CA VAL A 221 3.25 5.17 -29.81
C VAL A 221 2.15 6.15 -30.21
N ARG A 222 1.08 5.67 -30.88
CA ARG A 222 0.00 6.51 -31.39
C ARG A 222 -1.14 6.76 -30.40
N LYS A 223 -1.12 6.11 -29.24
CA LYS A 223 -2.11 6.28 -28.17
C LYS A 223 -1.45 6.92 -26.95
N PRO A 224 -2.08 7.90 -26.27
CA PRO A 224 -1.64 8.29 -24.93
C PRO A 224 -1.74 7.07 -23.98
N PRO A 225 -0.88 6.97 -22.96
CA PRO A 225 -1.02 5.94 -21.94
C PRO A 225 -2.32 6.12 -21.14
N LEU A 226 -2.90 5.02 -20.67
CA LEU A 226 -4.14 5.05 -19.87
C LEU A 226 -4.00 5.77 -18.51
N PHE A 227 -2.76 5.99 -18.05
CA PHE A 227 -2.45 6.78 -16.85
C PHE A 227 -2.25 8.28 -17.14
N ALA A 228 -2.24 8.73 -18.40
CA ALA A 228 -2.21 10.14 -18.74
C ALA A 228 -3.62 10.74 -18.61
N ALA A 229 -3.86 11.44 -17.50
CA ALA A 229 -5.06 12.24 -17.32
C ALA A 229 -5.09 13.44 -18.28
N SER A 230 -6.30 13.95 -18.58
CA SER A 230 -6.49 15.05 -19.55
C SER A 230 -5.76 16.33 -19.13
N SER A 231 -5.19 17.02 -20.12
CA SER A 231 -4.56 18.33 -19.93
C SER A 231 -5.59 19.46 -19.83
N SER A 232 -5.14 20.64 -19.38
CA SER A 232 -5.97 21.81 -19.05
C SER A 232 -6.92 21.58 -17.86
N ARG A 233 -6.37 21.61 -16.65
CA ARG A 233 -7.16 21.68 -15.40
C ARG A 233 -7.20 23.10 -14.86
N PRO A 234 -8.33 23.57 -14.30
CA PRO A 234 -8.42 24.89 -13.69
C PRO A 234 -7.52 25.02 -12.46
N VAL A 235 -7.21 26.28 -12.10
CA VAL A 235 -6.64 26.64 -10.80
C VAL A 235 -7.57 26.10 -9.71
N LEU A 236 -6.98 25.49 -8.68
CA LEU A 236 -7.73 24.89 -7.57
C LEU A 236 -7.79 25.90 -6.43
N SER A 237 -8.89 26.65 -6.31
CA SER A 237 -9.07 27.68 -5.28
C SER A 237 -9.55 27.09 -3.94
N HIS A 238 -9.53 27.91 -2.88
CA HIS A 238 -10.15 27.55 -1.60
C HIS A 238 -11.67 27.32 -1.72
N GLU A 239 -12.35 28.00 -2.64
CA GLU A 239 -13.78 27.82 -2.89
C GLU A 239 -14.05 26.50 -3.64
N ASP A 240 -13.22 26.19 -4.65
CA ASP A 240 -13.24 24.87 -5.33
C ASP A 240 -13.08 23.73 -4.32
N LEU A 241 -12.12 23.85 -3.39
CA LEU A 241 -11.85 22.82 -2.38
C LEU A 241 -13.01 22.65 -1.40
N ARG A 242 -13.60 23.75 -0.90
CA ARG A 242 -14.77 23.72 0.00
C ARG A 242 -15.97 22.99 -0.61
N ILE A 243 -16.14 23.04 -1.93
CA ILE A 243 -17.22 22.34 -2.64
C ILE A 243 -16.80 20.90 -2.99
N LYS A 244 -15.65 20.72 -3.64
CA LYS A 244 -15.27 19.45 -4.29
C LYS A 244 -14.72 18.40 -3.32
N ALA A 245 -14.06 18.82 -2.23
CA ALA A 245 -13.51 17.86 -1.26
C ALA A 245 -14.61 17.09 -0.50
N PRO A 246 -15.66 17.72 0.05
CA PRO A 246 -16.78 16.98 0.66
C PRO A 246 -17.53 16.07 -0.33
N GLU A 247 -17.72 16.51 -1.59
CA GLU A 247 -18.31 15.67 -2.63
C GLU A 247 -17.45 14.43 -2.94
N LEU A 248 -16.12 14.58 -2.96
CA LEU A 248 -15.19 13.49 -3.19
C LEU A 248 -15.14 12.50 -2.00
N ILE A 249 -15.11 13.00 -0.76
CA ILE A 249 -15.21 12.17 0.44
C ILE A 249 -16.52 11.35 0.41
N LYS A 250 -17.66 11.99 0.10
CA LYS A 250 -18.95 11.31 -0.06
C LYS A 250 -18.95 10.27 -1.20
N ARG A 251 -18.28 10.56 -2.32
CA ARG A 251 -18.06 9.58 -3.40
C ARG A 251 -17.18 8.39 -2.95
N MET A 252 -16.24 8.59 -2.03
CA MET A 252 -15.38 7.52 -1.53
C MET A 252 -16.12 6.55 -0.62
N ALA A 253 -16.83 7.05 0.39
CA ALA A 253 -17.62 6.22 1.31
C ALA A 253 -18.68 5.36 0.57
N GLY A 254 -19.25 5.89 -0.52
CA GLY A 254 -20.18 5.16 -1.39
C GLY A 254 -19.54 4.12 -2.31
N LYS A 255 -18.28 4.32 -2.77
CA LYS A 255 -17.59 3.39 -3.69
C LYS A 255 -16.81 2.27 -2.99
N LYS A 256 -16.36 2.48 -1.75
CA LYS A 256 -15.50 1.55 -0.98
C LYS A 256 -14.28 1.02 -1.76
N PRO A 257 -13.47 1.92 -2.36
CA PRO A 257 -12.43 1.56 -3.33
C PRO A 257 -11.37 0.60 -2.79
N LEU A 258 -10.86 -0.29 -3.64
CA LEU A 258 -9.73 -1.16 -3.30
C LEU A 258 -8.42 -0.36 -3.22
N CYS A 259 -7.71 -0.46 -2.10
CA CYS A 259 -6.42 0.18 -1.86
C CYS A 259 -5.34 -0.89 -1.63
N HIS A 260 -4.57 -1.21 -2.66
CA HIS A 260 -3.49 -2.21 -2.62
C HIS A 260 -2.22 -1.57 -2.03
N ASN A 261 -1.81 -2.04 -0.86
CA ASN A 261 -0.69 -1.48 -0.11
C ASN A 261 0.48 -2.46 -0.07
N MET A 262 1.47 -2.23 -0.95
CA MET A 262 2.76 -2.90 -0.89
C MET A 262 3.68 -2.15 0.08
N THR A 263 3.55 -2.45 1.38
CA THR A 263 4.15 -1.66 2.46
C THR A 263 4.86 -2.49 3.53
N ASN A 264 5.68 -1.79 4.32
CA ASN A 264 6.54 -2.36 5.34
C ASN A 264 5.76 -2.89 6.56
N LEU A 265 6.33 -3.88 7.25
CA LEU A 265 5.67 -4.61 8.35
C LEU A 265 5.26 -3.73 9.54
N VAL A 266 5.95 -2.61 9.79
CA VAL A 266 5.66 -1.72 10.94
C VAL A 266 4.31 -1.03 10.76
N VAL A 267 3.98 -0.64 9.52
CA VAL A 267 2.80 0.19 9.23
C VAL A 267 1.60 -0.58 8.68
N GLN A 268 1.74 -1.87 8.30
CA GLN A 268 0.66 -2.64 7.66
C GLN A 268 -0.67 -2.64 8.43
N ASN A 269 -0.63 -2.88 9.76
CA ASN A 269 -1.86 -2.84 10.57
C ASN A 269 -2.46 -1.43 10.65
N PHE A 270 -1.62 -0.39 10.79
CA PHE A 270 -2.10 0.99 10.88
C PHE A 270 -2.69 1.45 9.54
N ALA A 271 -2.03 1.14 8.41
CA ALA A 271 -2.52 1.39 7.06
C ALA A 271 -3.82 0.65 6.74
N ALA A 272 -4.00 -0.59 7.21
CA ALA A 272 -5.26 -1.31 7.07
C ALA A 272 -6.42 -0.61 7.81
N ASN A 273 -6.20 -0.21 9.07
CA ASN A 273 -7.23 0.46 9.86
C ASN A 273 -7.52 1.89 9.33
N VAL A 274 -6.51 2.64 8.90
CA VAL A 274 -6.70 3.95 8.25
C VAL A 274 -7.47 3.83 6.93
N ALA A 275 -7.16 2.83 6.10
CA ALA A 275 -7.92 2.58 4.86
C ALA A 275 -9.40 2.30 5.15
N LEU A 276 -9.70 1.46 6.15
CA LEU A 276 -11.07 1.17 6.58
C LEU A 276 -11.76 2.41 7.16
N ALA A 277 -11.06 3.20 7.98
CA ALA A 277 -11.59 4.42 8.59
C ALA A 277 -12.01 5.46 7.55
N VAL A 278 -11.21 5.64 6.49
CA VAL A 278 -11.56 6.53 5.38
C VAL A 278 -12.59 5.93 4.40
N GLY A 279 -13.16 4.77 4.72
CA GLY A 279 -14.20 4.11 3.93
C GLY A 279 -13.70 3.33 2.71
N ALA A 280 -12.40 2.99 2.64
CA ALA A 280 -11.80 2.17 1.58
C ALA A 280 -11.59 0.70 2.00
N SER A 281 -11.31 -0.15 1.01
CA SER A 281 -11.09 -1.59 1.16
C SER A 281 -9.59 -1.92 1.04
N PRO A 282 -8.83 -2.13 2.13
CA PRO A 282 -7.39 -2.42 2.04
C PRO A 282 -7.10 -3.84 1.55
N ILE A 283 -5.99 -4.01 0.83
CA ILE A 283 -5.30 -5.30 0.69
C ILE A 283 -3.78 -5.12 0.84
N MET A 284 -3.16 -5.94 1.69
CA MET A 284 -1.74 -5.84 2.10
C MET A 284 -0.84 -6.87 1.39
N SER A 285 -1.13 -7.21 0.12
CA SER A 285 -0.33 -8.20 -0.61
C SER A 285 0.97 -7.60 -1.13
N ASN A 286 2.09 -8.19 -0.75
CA ASN A 286 3.40 -7.85 -1.31
C ASN A 286 3.76 -8.69 -2.56
N ASN A 287 2.84 -9.54 -3.05
CA ASN A 287 3.07 -10.37 -4.24
C ASN A 287 2.75 -9.59 -5.53
N GLY A 288 3.78 -9.32 -6.34
CA GLY A 288 3.64 -8.62 -7.62
C GLY A 288 2.92 -9.43 -8.71
N LEU A 289 2.69 -10.74 -8.51
CA LEU A 289 1.95 -11.58 -9.45
C LEU A 289 0.43 -11.41 -9.32
N GLU A 290 -0.08 -11.14 -8.12
CA GLU A 290 -1.51 -10.89 -7.85
C GLU A 290 -1.95 -9.50 -8.34
N ALA A 291 -0.99 -8.58 -8.53
CA ALA A 291 -1.28 -7.18 -8.82
C ALA A 291 -2.05 -6.95 -10.13
N SER A 292 -2.00 -7.88 -11.09
CA SER A 292 -2.83 -7.80 -12.31
C SER A 292 -4.33 -7.99 -12.02
N ASP A 293 -4.67 -8.89 -11.10
CA ASP A 293 -6.06 -9.13 -10.71
C ASP A 293 -6.57 -7.96 -9.85
N LEU A 294 -5.75 -7.46 -8.93
CA LEU A 294 -6.07 -6.31 -8.06
C LEU A 294 -6.21 -5.00 -8.84
N ALA A 295 -5.37 -4.77 -9.86
CA ALA A 295 -5.52 -3.65 -10.77
C ALA A 295 -6.82 -3.75 -11.59
N GLY A 296 -7.19 -4.96 -12.02
CA GLY A 296 -8.44 -5.25 -12.74
C GLY A 296 -9.72 -4.94 -11.94
N LEU A 297 -9.65 -4.95 -10.60
CA LEU A 297 -10.75 -4.54 -9.71
C LEU A 297 -10.93 -3.01 -9.61
N GLY A 298 -10.12 -2.21 -10.33
CA GLY A 298 -10.28 -0.75 -10.39
C GLY A 298 -9.74 -0.01 -9.16
N GLY A 299 -8.91 -0.66 -8.34
CA GLY A 299 -8.28 -0.04 -7.18
C GLY A 299 -7.14 0.93 -7.49
N SER A 300 -6.42 1.32 -6.44
CA SER A 300 -5.14 2.03 -6.45
C SER A 300 -4.01 1.18 -5.85
N LEU A 301 -2.76 1.58 -6.10
CA LEU A 301 -1.55 0.94 -5.58
C LEU A 301 -0.70 1.94 -4.78
N VAL A 302 -0.27 1.54 -3.58
CA VAL A 302 0.80 2.18 -2.80
C VAL A 302 2.04 1.29 -2.86
N ILE A 303 3.18 1.84 -3.27
CA ILE A 303 4.50 1.22 -3.11
C ILE A 303 5.28 2.03 -2.07
N ASN A 304 5.59 1.41 -0.93
CA ASN A 304 6.36 2.00 0.16
C ASN A 304 7.74 1.33 0.28
N MET A 305 8.80 2.13 0.31
CA MET A 305 10.18 1.64 0.26
C MET A 305 10.78 1.27 1.63
N GLY A 306 9.97 1.28 2.71
CA GLY A 306 10.45 1.12 4.09
C GLY A 306 11.37 -0.08 4.33
N THR A 307 11.03 -1.25 3.75
CA THR A 307 11.79 -2.50 3.87
C THR A 307 12.11 -3.13 2.51
N VAL A 308 12.81 -2.39 1.63
CA VAL A 308 13.22 -2.91 0.31
C VAL A 308 14.29 -4.01 0.42
N THR A 309 13.96 -5.19 -0.10
CA THR A 309 14.90 -6.26 -0.51
C THR A 309 15.00 -6.28 -2.04
N PRO A 310 15.97 -7.00 -2.64
CA PRO A 310 16.01 -7.18 -4.09
C PRO A 310 14.69 -7.73 -4.65
N ASP A 311 14.20 -8.83 -4.10
CA ASP A 311 12.96 -9.52 -4.51
C ASP A 311 11.72 -8.63 -4.36
N MET A 312 11.68 -7.77 -3.34
CA MET A 312 10.59 -6.81 -3.16
C MET A 312 10.57 -5.76 -4.27
N ARG A 313 11.72 -5.28 -4.77
CA ARG A 313 11.76 -4.36 -5.92
C ARG A 313 11.20 -5.01 -7.18
N ASP A 314 11.51 -6.28 -7.42
CA ASP A 314 10.97 -7.02 -8.57
C ASP A 314 9.45 -7.20 -8.48
N ASN A 315 8.91 -7.36 -7.26
CA ASN A 315 7.46 -7.39 -7.03
C ASN A 315 6.82 -5.99 -7.21
N TYR A 316 7.47 -4.93 -6.74
CA TYR A 316 7.02 -3.55 -6.95
C TYR A 316 6.99 -3.20 -8.45
N LEU A 317 8.00 -3.60 -9.23
CA LEU A 317 8.05 -3.37 -10.67
C LEU A 317 6.93 -4.09 -11.42
N LYS A 318 6.60 -5.34 -11.05
CA LYS A 318 5.47 -6.10 -11.62
C LYS A 318 4.13 -5.42 -11.30
N ALA A 319 3.93 -4.99 -10.06
CA ALA A 319 2.70 -4.31 -9.65
C ALA A 319 2.54 -2.93 -10.32
N LEU A 320 3.62 -2.15 -10.39
CA LEU A 320 3.65 -0.87 -11.08
C LEU A 320 3.28 -1.01 -12.56
N ALA A 321 3.85 -2.01 -13.25
CA ALA A 321 3.51 -2.31 -14.64
C ALA A 321 2.04 -2.73 -14.80
N ALA A 322 1.52 -3.59 -13.91
CA ALA A 322 0.12 -4.03 -13.93
C ALA A 322 -0.87 -2.87 -13.75
N TYR A 323 -0.64 -2.00 -12.77
CA TYR A 323 -1.49 -0.82 -12.54
C TYR A 323 -1.38 0.20 -13.69
N ASN A 324 -0.17 0.48 -14.19
CA ASN A 324 0.01 1.35 -15.36
C ASN A 324 -0.73 0.82 -16.61
N ALA A 325 -0.72 -0.50 -16.84
CA ALA A 325 -1.35 -1.13 -18.00
C ALA A 325 -2.89 -0.98 -18.05
N VAL A 326 -3.54 -0.70 -16.91
CA VAL A 326 -5.00 -0.47 -16.83
C VAL A 326 -5.37 0.99 -16.50
N GLY A 327 -4.41 1.91 -16.47
CA GLY A 327 -4.63 3.28 -16.00
C GLY A 327 -5.03 3.38 -14.52
N GLY A 328 -4.61 2.40 -13.71
CA GLY A 328 -4.77 2.39 -12.27
C GLY A 328 -3.81 3.38 -11.61
N PRO A 329 -4.27 4.23 -10.67
CA PRO A 329 -3.43 5.22 -10.02
C PRO A 329 -2.44 4.58 -9.04
N THR A 330 -1.24 5.14 -8.99
CA THR A 330 -0.07 4.62 -8.30
C THR A 330 0.58 5.68 -7.42
N LEU A 331 0.80 5.39 -6.14
CA LEU A 331 1.51 6.26 -5.20
C LEU A 331 2.86 5.64 -4.81
N TYR A 332 3.90 6.46 -4.81
CA TYR A 332 5.23 6.10 -4.31
C TYR A 332 5.55 6.83 -3.02
N ASP A 333 5.95 6.06 -2.01
CA ASP A 333 6.41 6.52 -0.70
C ASP A 333 7.86 6.01 -0.50
N PRO A 334 8.89 6.81 -0.84
CA PRO A 334 10.26 6.38 -0.95
C PRO A 334 10.99 6.43 0.41
N VAL A 335 10.33 6.01 1.49
CA VAL A 335 10.78 6.07 2.89
C VAL A 335 12.29 5.85 3.07
N GLY A 336 12.95 6.83 3.69
CA GLY A 336 14.39 6.82 3.97
C GLY A 336 15.28 6.89 2.72
N ALA A 337 14.77 7.38 1.57
CA ALA A 337 15.48 7.38 0.29
C ALA A 337 16.93 7.87 0.38
N GLY A 338 17.16 8.96 1.13
CA GLY A 338 18.48 9.57 1.27
C GLY A 338 19.42 8.79 2.20
N ALA A 339 18.93 7.79 2.94
CA ALA A 339 19.64 7.21 4.08
C ALA A 339 20.69 6.15 3.71
N THR A 340 20.56 5.46 2.58
CA THR A 340 21.61 4.51 2.11
C THR A 340 21.75 4.52 0.60
N GLN A 341 22.92 4.11 0.09
CA GLN A 341 23.14 3.99 -1.34
C GLN A 341 22.17 2.99 -1.99
N GLN A 342 21.87 1.87 -1.32
CA GLN A 342 20.91 0.87 -1.79
C GLN A 342 19.48 1.44 -1.89
N ARG A 343 19.08 2.36 -0.99
CA ARG A 343 17.79 3.07 -1.08
C ARG A 343 17.80 4.08 -2.23
N ARG A 344 18.87 4.87 -2.40
CA ARG A 344 19.04 5.81 -3.54
C ARG A 344 18.98 5.10 -4.89
N ASP A 345 19.61 3.94 -5.02
CA ASP A 345 19.56 3.14 -6.25
C ASP A 345 18.22 2.39 -6.40
N GLY A 346 17.53 2.09 -5.29
CA GLY A 346 16.12 1.66 -5.28
C GLY A 346 15.18 2.71 -5.90
N VAL A 347 15.31 3.98 -5.50
CA VAL A 347 14.55 5.11 -6.07
C VAL A 347 14.79 5.21 -7.58
N LYS A 348 16.05 5.25 -8.02
CA LYS A 348 16.39 5.25 -9.46
C LYS A 348 15.75 4.07 -10.20
N THR A 349 15.82 2.86 -9.62
CA THR A 349 15.26 1.64 -10.23
C THR A 349 13.74 1.74 -10.41
N LEU A 350 13.02 2.25 -9.41
CA LEU A 350 11.55 2.31 -9.42
C LEU A 350 11.04 3.44 -10.34
N LEU A 351 11.66 4.62 -10.30
CA LEU A 351 11.36 5.72 -11.24
C LEU A 351 11.75 5.37 -12.69
N ALA A 352 12.82 4.60 -12.90
CA ALA A 352 13.16 4.04 -14.20
C ALA A 352 12.26 2.86 -14.61
N GLY A 353 11.47 2.29 -13.70
CA GLY A 353 10.61 1.13 -13.93
C GLY A 353 9.27 1.45 -14.57
N GLY A 354 8.52 2.40 -14.01
CA GLY A 354 7.16 2.74 -14.44
C GLY A 354 6.73 4.15 -14.06
N TYR A 355 5.43 4.44 -14.13
CA TYR A 355 4.85 5.75 -13.85
C TYR A 355 4.15 5.77 -12.50
N PHE A 356 4.50 6.76 -11.68
CA PHE A 356 3.83 7.07 -10.42
C PHE A 356 2.92 8.29 -10.60
N THR A 357 1.66 8.14 -10.22
CA THR A 357 0.64 9.20 -10.26
C THR A 357 0.87 10.25 -9.17
N VAL A 358 1.33 9.81 -8.00
CA VAL A 358 1.76 10.65 -6.88
C VAL A 358 3.08 10.14 -6.31
N ILE A 359 4.01 11.04 -5.99
CA ILE A 359 5.17 10.77 -5.15
C ILE A 359 5.02 11.57 -3.86
N LYS A 360 5.09 10.91 -2.71
CA LYS A 360 4.93 11.50 -1.37
C LYS A 360 6.19 11.23 -0.56
N GLY A 361 6.72 12.21 0.18
CA GLY A 361 7.84 11.99 1.12
C GLY A 361 8.18 13.24 1.94
N ASN A 362 9.13 13.16 2.86
CA ASN A 362 9.67 14.33 3.56
C ASN A 362 10.69 15.12 2.68
N GLU A 363 11.26 16.21 3.22
CA GLU A 363 12.22 17.05 2.48
C GLU A 363 13.43 16.25 1.94
N GLY A 364 14.03 15.37 2.75
CA GLY A 364 15.20 14.58 2.35
C GLY A 364 14.87 13.53 1.29
N GLU A 365 13.67 12.96 1.36
CA GLU A 365 13.15 12.00 0.38
C GLU A 365 12.83 12.66 -0.95
N VAL A 366 12.13 13.80 -0.95
CA VAL A 366 11.83 14.57 -2.17
C VAL A 366 13.11 15.13 -2.80
N ARG A 367 14.09 15.59 -2.00
CA ARG A 367 15.43 15.96 -2.50
C ARG A 367 16.14 14.76 -3.16
N THR A 368 15.97 13.55 -2.63
CA THR A 368 16.54 12.33 -3.23
C THR A 368 15.84 11.94 -4.53
N VAL A 369 14.51 12.04 -4.61
CA VAL A 369 13.72 11.85 -5.85
C VAL A 369 14.09 12.89 -6.90
N ALA A 370 14.31 14.14 -6.50
CA ALA A 370 14.80 15.20 -7.37
C ALA A 370 16.23 14.93 -7.89
N GLY A 371 16.99 14.01 -7.27
CA GLY A 371 18.35 13.64 -7.67
C GLY A 371 19.44 14.49 -7.03
N ALA A 372 19.15 15.22 -5.95
CA ALA A 372 20.13 16.04 -5.25
C ALA A 372 21.25 15.17 -4.64
N THR A 373 22.49 15.61 -4.79
CA THR A 373 23.69 14.96 -4.25
C THR A 373 24.24 15.75 -3.05
N GLY A 374 25.14 15.15 -2.28
CA GLY A 374 25.80 15.82 -1.13
C GLY A 374 24.95 15.92 0.16
N PHE A 375 23.68 15.53 0.12
CA PHE A 375 22.83 15.36 1.31
C PHE A 375 22.72 13.89 1.71
N GLN A 376 22.64 13.62 3.02
CA GLN A 376 22.54 12.29 3.61
C GLN A 376 21.47 12.32 4.70
N GLN A 377 20.42 11.51 4.55
CA GLN A 377 19.31 11.44 5.52
C GLN A 377 19.73 10.57 6.72
N HIS A 378 19.34 10.98 7.93
CA HIS A 378 19.45 10.15 9.12
C HIS A 378 18.14 9.37 9.31
N GLY A 379 18.20 8.04 9.19
CA GLY A 379 17.04 7.18 9.40
C GLY A 379 15.88 7.43 8.42
N VAL A 380 14.67 7.46 8.98
CA VAL A 380 13.42 7.81 8.26
C VAL A 380 12.81 9.12 8.79
N ASP A 381 13.48 9.74 9.75
CA ASP A 381 12.94 10.84 10.54
C ASP A 381 13.00 12.15 9.77
N SER A 382 11.99 13.00 9.97
CA SER A 382 11.96 14.35 9.41
C SER A 382 12.81 15.27 10.27
N GLY A 383 14.12 15.26 10.02
CA GLY A 383 15.07 16.19 10.65
C GLY A 383 14.74 17.67 10.35
N ALA A 384 15.45 18.58 11.03
CA ALA A 384 15.23 20.01 10.89
C ALA A 384 15.29 20.47 9.42
N SER A 385 14.26 21.22 9.02
CA SER A 385 14.10 21.80 7.67
C SER A 385 15.36 22.56 7.25
N GLN A 386 15.94 22.18 6.11
CA GLN A 386 17.12 22.88 5.57
C GLN A 386 16.75 23.90 4.49
N LEU A 387 15.59 23.74 3.86
CA LEU A 387 15.08 24.63 2.82
C LEU A 387 14.05 25.61 3.39
N SER A 388 14.03 26.83 2.85
CA SER A 388 12.93 27.79 3.01
C SER A 388 11.66 27.31 2.29
N LEU A 389 10.51 27.93 2.59
CA LEU A 389 9.23 27.56 1.95
C LEU A 389 9.27 27.77 0.43
N ASP A 390 9.88 28.87 -0.04
CA ASP A 390 10.02 29.14 -1.48
C ASP A 390 10.91 28.10 -2.18
N GLU A 391 12.02 27.70 -1.58
CA GLU A 391 12.89 26.64 -2.12
C GLU A 391 12.17 25.29 -2.18
N LYS A 392 11.34 24.95 -1.18
CA LYS A 392 10.47 23.76 -1.21
C LYS A 392 9.43 23.85 -2.33
N VAL A 393 8.79 25.00 -2.48
CA VAL A 393 7.82 25.26 -3.57
C VAL A 393 8.47 25.08 -4.94
N GLN A 394 9.67 25.63 -5.17
CA GLN A 394 10.39 25.42 -6.43
C GLN A 394 10.81 23.95 -6.63
N LEU A 395 11.34 23.30 -5.59
CA LEU A 395 11.79 21.90 -5.66
C LEU A 395 10.63 20.93 -5.97
N VAL A 396 9.51 21.06 -5.26
CA VAL A 396 8.30 20.24 -5.48
C VAL A 396 7.74 20.49 -6.88
N LYS A 397 7.60 21.76 -7.28
CA LYS A 397 7.07 22.13 -8.60
C LYS A 397 7.97 21.63 -9.74
N ALA A 398 9.28 21.81 -9.64
CA ALA A 398 10.23 21.35 -10.64
C ALA A 398 10.26 19.81 -10.75
N THR A 399 10.18 19.10 -9.62
CA THR A 399 10.14 17.62 -9.61
C THR A 399 8.84 17.10 -10.25
N ALA A 400 7.69 17.68 -9.89
CA ALA A 400 6.39 17.35 -10.49
C ALA A 400 6.34 17.64 -12.00
N ALA A 401 6.88 18.80 -12.43
CA ALA A 401 7.00 19.17 -13.84
C ALA A 401 7.97 18.29 -14.64
N ARG A 402 8.97 17.68 -13.99
CA ARG A 402 9.90 16.73 -14.61
C ARG A 402 9.30 15.34 -14.77
N GLU A 403 8.61 14.85 -13.73
CA GLU A 403 8.04 13.50 -13.73
C GLU A 403 6.64 13.42 -14.37
N HIS A 404 6.02 14.56 -14.69
CA HIS A 404 4.63 14.68 -15.17
C HIS A 404 3.61 14.03 -14.22
N ASN A 405 3.77 14.26 -12.92
CA ASN A 405 2.91 13.70 -11.88
C ASN A 405 2.67 14.70 -10.72
N VAL A 406 2.01 14.26 -9.66
CA VAL A 406 1.90 15.05 -8.43
C VAL A 406 3.05 14.70 -7.49
N VAL A 407 3.72 15.72 -6.94
CA VAL A 407 4.70 15.55 -5.85
C VAL A 407 4.18 16.25 -4.60
N LEU A 408 4.25 15.54 -3.47
CA LEU A 408 3.94 16.02 -2.13
C LEU A 408 5.20 15.92 -1.25
N MET A 409 5.66 17.06 -0.74
CA MET A 409 6.66 17.14 0.33
C MET A 409 5.95 17.44 1.66
N THR A 410 6.08 16.55 2.64
CA THR A 410 5.42 16.70 3.94
C THR A 410 6.30 17.38 5.00
N GLY A 411 5.71 18.13 5.92
CA GLY A 411 6.39 18.80 7.03
C GLY A 411 5.46 19.56 7.98
N ALA A 412 5.96 20.65 8.60
CA ALA A 412 5.12 21.58 9.38
C ALA A 412 4.29 22.55 8.50
N THR A 413 4.46 22.45 7.19
CA THR A 413 3.58 22.99 6.14
C THR A 413 3.87 22.13 4.91
N ASP A 414 2.87 21.40 4.47
CA ASP A 414 2.93 20.48 3.35
C ASP A 414 2.93 21.27 2.03
N VAL A 415 3.76 20.84 1.09
CA VAL A 415 3.93 21.50 -0.21
C VAL A 415 3.62 20.50 -1.31
N ILE A 416 2.61 20.80 -2.14
CA ILE A 416 2.11 19.88 -3.17
C ILE A 416 1.98 20.56 -4.54
N SER A 417 2.36 19.87 -5.61
CA SER A 417 2.27 20.39 -6.98
C SER A 417 2.05 19.31 -8.02
N ASP A 418 1.35 19.65 -9.11
CA ASP A 418 1.30 18.86 -10.37
C ASP A 418 2.23 19.45 -11.46
N GLY A 419 3.20 20.27 -11.06
CA GLY A 419 4.13 20.98 -11.93
C GLY A 419 3.59 22.28 -12.50
N GLN A 420 2.26 22.45 -12.58
CA GLN A 420 1.61 23.68 -13.06
C GLN A 420 1.01 24.46 -11.88
N ARG A 421 0.13 23.79 -11.13
CA ARG A 421 -0.52 24.26 -9.91
C ARG A 421 0.33 23.84 -8.70
N THR A 422 0.44 24.70 -7.70
CA THR A 422 1.18 24.44 -6.46
C THR A 422 0.38 24.99 -5.30
N LEU A 423 0.25 24.23 -4.22
CA LEU A 423 -0.45 24.61 -2.99
C LEU A 423 0.46 24.36 -1.77
N THR A 424 0.23 25.14 -0.72
CA THR A 424 0.81 24.96 0.61
C THR A 424 -0.32 24.70 1.59
N ILE A 425 -0.20 23.68 2.44
CA ILE A 425 -1.21 23.29 3.43
C ILE A 425 -0.54 23.36 4.81
N SER A 426 -1.20 24.01 5.76
CA SER A 426 -0.68 24.24 7.13
C SER A 426 -1.65 23.73 8.19
N ASN A 427 -2.34 22.63 7.88
CA ASN A 427 -3.20 21.90 8.80
C ASN A 427 -2.37 20.83 9.56
N GLY A 428 -3.01 20.14 10.49
CA GLY A 428 -2.43 19.02 11.23
C GLY A 428 -1.89 19.39 12.60
N HIS A 429 -1.24 18.43 13.25
CA HIS A 429 -0.74 18.59 14.63
C HIS A 429 0.60 17.88 14.84
N ALA A 430 1.43 18.42 15.74
CA ALA A 430 2.79 17.91 16.03
C ALA A 430 2.82 16.43 16.41
N LEU A 431 1.79 15.92 17.09
CA LEU A 431 1.63 14.50 17.43
C LEU A 431 1.66 13.55 16.21
N LEU A 432 1.36 14.02 14.99
CA LEU A 432 1.53 13.24 13.76
C LEU A 432 3.00 12.89 13.50
N GLY A 433 3.94 13.71 13.95
CA GLY A 433 5.40 13.45 13.90
C GLY A 433 5.90 12.54 15.03
N GLU A 434 5.10 12.32 16.08
CA GLU A 434 5.47 11.50 17.25
C GLU A 434 4.95 10.05 17.16
N ILE A 435 4.17 9.72 16.13
CA ILE A 435 3.66 8.36 15.88
C ILE A 435 4.32 7.72 14.66
N THR A 436 4.62 6.42 14.75
CA THR A 436 5.22 5.70 13.62
C THR A 436 4.22 5.50 12.48
N GLY A 437 4.68 5.71 11.24
CA GLY A 437 3.91 5.40 10.04
C GLY A 437 2.88 6.44 9.57
N SER A 438 2.69 7.56 10.28
CA SER A 438 1.75 8.64 9.89
C SER A 438 1.92 9.12 8.45
N GLY A 439 3.17 9.31 8.01
CA GLY A 439 3.49 9.68 6.63
C GLY A 439 3.03 8.62 5.62
N CYS A 440 3.18 7.33 5.96
CA CYS A 440 2.83 6.20 5.11
C CYS A 440 1.31 5.97 5.05
N THR A 441 0.60 6.15 6.16
CA THR A 441 -0.87 6.05 6.23
C THR A 441 -1.58 7.22 5.56
N LEU A 442 -0.98 8.42 5.55
CA LEU A 442 -1.38 9.49 4.62
C LEU A 442 -1.18 9.06 3.16
N GLY A 443 -0.13 8.30 2.83
CA GLY A 443 0.04 7.66 1.52
C GLY A 443 -1.11 6.70 1.16
N THR A 444 -1.50 5.82 2.09
CA THR A 444 -2.70 4.96 1.96
C THR A 444 -3.99 5.77 1.77
N THR A 445 -4.11 6.90 2.46
CA THR A 445 -5.27 7.80 2.36
C THR A 445 -5.36 8.46 0.99
N ILE A 446 -4.24 9.01 0.49
CA ILE A 446 -4.14 9.59 -0.86
C ILE A 446 -4.48 8.54 -1.93
N ALA A 447 -3.94 7.33 -1.83
CA ALA A 447 -4.25 6.24 -2.76
C ALA A 447 -5.73 5.85 -2.73
N SER A 448 -6.37 5.83 -1.57
CA SER A 448 -7.80 5.54 -1.43
C SER A 448 -8.67 6.56 -2.17
N VAL A 449 -8.34 7.85 -2.08
CA VAL A 449 -9.05 8.93 -2.81
C VAL A 449 -8.75 8.88 -4.32
N LEU A 450 -7.51 8.62 -4.73
CA LEU A 450 -7.12 8.49 -6.15
C LEU A 450 -7.89 7.40 -6.90
N ALA A 451 -8.22 6.29 -6.24
CA ALA A 451 -9.03 5.22 -6.84
C ALA A 451 -10.44 5.71 -7.26
N VAL A 452 -10.94 6.75 -6.58
CA VAL A 452 -12.26 7.37 -6.80
C VAL A 452 -12.17 8.54 -7.79
N GLU A 453 -11.12 9.34 -7.67
CA GLU A 453 -10.84 10.54 -8.46
C GLU A 453 -9.52 10.41 -9.22
N ARG A 454 -9.64 9.88 -10.46
CA ARG A 454 -8.50 9.64 -11.36
C ARG A 454 -8.23 10.81 -12.30
N GLU A 455 -9.17 11.73 -12.49
CA GLU A 455 -9.06 12.80 -13.49
C GLU A 455 -8.26 13.99 -12.99
N ASP A 456 -8.39 14.33 -11.69
CA ASP A 456 -7.50 15.29 -11.01
C ASP A 456 -6.82 14.71 -9.74
N PRO A 457 -5.67 14.02 -9.90
CA PRO A 457 -4.85 13.55 -8.80
C PRO A 457 -4.39 14.61 -7.80
N LEU A 458 -4.34 15.90 -8.18
CA LEU A 458 -3.99 16.96 -7.23
C LEU A 458 -5.17 17.25 -6.30
N LEU A 459 -6.39 17.35 -6.83
CA LEU A 459 -7.62 17.44 -6.03
C LEU A 459 -7.77 16.21 -5.11
N ALA A 460 -7.49 15.02 -5.63
CA ALA A 460 -7.53 13.78 -4.85
C ALA A 460 -6.53 13.81 -3.68
N ALA A 461 -5.29 14.18 -3.94
CA ALA A 461 -4.25 14.27 -2.92
C ALA A 461 -4.51 15.38 -1.89
N VAL A 462 -4.93 16.59 -2.31
CA VAL A 462 -5.29 17.68 -1.39
C VAL A 462 -6.49 17.30 -0.52
N THR A 463 -7.51 16.65 -1.09
CA THR A 463 -8.68 16.15 -0.32
C THR A 463 -8.24 15.13 0.74
N ALA A 464 -7.35 14.22 0.37
CA ALA A 464 -6.80 13.22 1.29
C ALA A 464 -5.95 13.83 2.42
N ILE A 465 -5.13 14.85 2.12
CA ILE A 465 -4.34 15.58 3.13
C ILE A 465 -5.27 16.28 4.10
N LEU A 466 -6.21 17.10 3.61
CA LEU A 466 -7.14 17.85 4.47
C LEU A 466 -7.96 16.93 5.39
N MET A 467 -8.47 15.81 4.87
CA MET A 467 -9.20 14.82 5.67
C MET A 467 -8.32 14.16 6.75
N TYR A 468 -7.03 13.95 6.47
CA TYR A 468 -6.09 13.31 7.40
C TYR A 468 -5.54 14.28 8.46
N GLU A 469 -5.25 15.51 8.06
CA GLU A 469 -4.68 16.55 8.93
C GLU A 469 -5.74 17.16 9.85
N ILE A 470 -6.96 17.42 9.38
CA ILE A 470 -8.06 17.91 10.22
C ILE A 470 -8.48 16.83 11.23
N ALA A 471 -8.45 15.55 10.87
CA ALA A 471 -8.61 14.46 11.83
C ALA A 471 -7.48 14.45 12.89
N GLY A 472 -6.25 14.76 12.49
CA GLY A 472 -5.12 14.95 13.42
C GLY A 472 -5.25 16.15 14.36
N GLU A 473 -5.79 17.27 13.89
CA GLU A 473 -6.12 18.44 14.72
C GLU A 473 -7.16 18.09 15.78
N ARG A 474 -8.28 17.49 15.36
CA ARG A 474 -9.36 17.08 16.28
C ARG A 474 -8.87 16.05 17.29
N ALA A 475 -8.16 15.02 16.83
CA ALA A 475 -7.65 13.96 17.70
C ALA A 475 -6.71 14.52 18.77
N ALA A 476 -5.92 15.54 18.45
CA ALA A 476 -5.00 16.17 19.39
C ALA A 476 -5.67 16.96 20.52
N VAL A 477 -6.91 17.43 20.33
CA VAL A 477 -7.64 18.26 21.31
C VAL A 477 -8.70 17.49 22.11
N ARG A 478 -8.86 16.17 21.91
CA ARG A 478 -9.80 15.35 22.69
C ARG A 478 -9.32 15.13 24.13
N ASP A 479 -10.28 15.11 25.05
CA ASP A 479 -10.03 14.86 26.48
C ASP A 479 -9.42 13.49 26.81
N ASP A 480 -9.51 12.50 25.91
CA ASP A 480 -8.94 11.16 26.11
C ASP A 480 -7.47 11.05 25.65
N VAL A 481 -6.97 12.01 24.87
CA VAL A 481 -5.58 12.03 24.41
C VAL A 481 -4.65 12.61 25.48
N ARG A 482 -3.60 11.85 25.77
CA ARG A 482 -2.54 12.12 26.76
C ARG A 482 -1.12 12.03 26.17
N GLY A 483 -1.02 11.87 24.85
CA GLY A 483 0.23 11.69 24.11
C GLY A 483 0.11 10.69 22.95
N PRO A 484 1.23 10.36 22.28
CA PRO A 484 1.24 9.59 21.03
C PRO A 484 0.50 8.23 21.07
N GLY A 485 0.65 7.48 22.17
CA GLY A 485 0.01 6.16 22.31
C GLY A 485 -1.53 6.21 22.34
N THR A 486 -2.11 7.26 22.94
CA THR A 486 -3.56 7.53 22.92
C THR A 486 -4.02 8.26 21.65
N PHE A 487 -3.11 8.93 20.96
CA PHE A 487 -3.41 9.69 19.75
C PHE A 487 -3.66 8.78 18.53
N VAL A 488 -3.00 7.61 18.43
CA VAL A 488 -3.23 6.70 17.28
C VAL A 488 -4.68 6.19 17.21
N PRO A 489 -5.33 5.69 18.30
CA PRO A 489 -6.75 5.35 18.27
C PRO A 489 -7.64 6.56 17.95
N ALA A 490 -7.42 7.70 18.64
CA ALA A 490 -8.21 8.91 18.42
C ALA A 490 -8.14 9.41 16.96
N LEU A 491 -6.97 9.38 16.32
CA LEU A 491 -6.81 9.71 14.91
C LEU A 491 -7.63 8.77 13.99
N ILE A 492 -7.76 7.49 14.33
CA ILE A 492 -8.56 6.54 13.57
C ILE A 492 -10.06 6.83 13.75
N ASP A 493 -10.51 7.19 14.96
CA ASP A 493 -11.89 7.62 15.23
C ASP A 493 -12.25 8.89 14.44
N GLU A 494 -11.40 9.93 14.51
CA GLU A 494 -11.63 11.21 13.82
C GLU A 494 -11.58 11.07 12.28
N LEU A 495 -10.82 10.11 11.76
CA LEU A 495 -10.85 9.74 10.34
C LEU A 495 -12.19 9.11 9.94
N VAL A 496 -12.81 8.30 10.80
CA VAL A 496 -14.17 7.77 10.57
C VAL A 496 -15.17 8.91 10.54
N GLU A 497 -15.18 9.81 11.53
CA GLU A 497 -16.10 10.96 11.55
C GLU A 497 -15.88 11.93 10.38
N SER A 498 -14.65 12.05 9.88
CA SER A 498 -14.31 12.90 8.74
C SER A 498 -14.65 12.29 7.37
N ALA A 499 -14.79 10.95 7.29
CA ALA A 499 -14.95 10.24 6.02
C ALA A 499 -16.32 9.55 5.84
N ILE A 500 -16.97 9.15 6.92
CA ILE A 500 -18.17 8.31 6.90
C ILE A 500 -19.34 9.07 7.53
N ALA A 501 -20.38 9.34 6.74
CA ALA A 501 -21.70 9.62 7.29
C ALA A 501 -22.21 8.34 7.98
N LEU A 502 -22.09 8.30 9.31
CA LEU A 502 -22.35 7.11 10.11
C LEU A 502 -23.82 6.65 9.95
N PRO A 503 -24.07 5.36 9.66
CA PRO A 503 -25.42 4.80 9.72
C PRO A 503 -25.91 4.73 11.19
N GLU A 504 -27.22 4.73 11.38
CA GLU A 504 -27.83 4.68 12.71
C GLU A 504 -27.47 3.39 13.47
N PRO A 505 -27.32 3.43 14.82
CA PRO A 505 -27.01 2.24 15.63
C PRO A 505 -28.13 1.18 15.70
N GLU A 506 -29.30 1.42 15.10
CA GLU A 506 -30.51 0.59 15.28
C GLU A 506 -30.42 -0.81 14.61
N ASP A 507 -29.49 -1.01 13.66
CA ASP A 507 -29.21 -2.34 13.08
C ASP A 507 -28.36 -3.25 14.02
N LEU A 508 -27.86 -2.74 15.15
CA LEU A 508 -27.31 -3.57 16.23
C LEU A 508 -28.46 -4.14 17.07
N ALA A 509 -29.12 -5.17 16.52
CA ALA A 509 -30.09 -5.98 17.25
C ALA A 509 -29.54 -6.41 18.62
N GLU A 510 -30.38 -6.35 19.65
CA GLU A 510 -29.98 -6.67 21.04
C GLU A 510 -29.27 -8.02 21.14
N PRO A 511 -28.31 -8.20 22.06
CA PRO A 511 -27.51 -9.41 22.21
C PRO A 511 -28.35 -10.59 22.76
N GLY A 512 -29.21 -11.15 21.91
CA GLY A 512 -30.10 -12.27 22.20
C GLY A 512 -29.31 -13.52 22.59
N ASP A 513 -29.51 -13.93 23.85
CA ASP A 513 -28.72 -14.92 24.63
C ASP A 513 -27.87 -15.90 23.81
N ASN A 514 -26.68 -15.41 23.45
CA ASN A 514 -25.57 -16.21 22.96
C ASN A 514 -24.32 -15.89 23.78
N SER A 515 -24.42 -16.19 25.08
CA SER A 515 -23.25 -16.26 25.96
C SER A 515 -22.11 -17.03 25.27
N LEU A 516 -21.01 -16.32 24.99
CA LEU A 516 -19.84 -16.88 24.31
C LEU A 516 -19.37 -18.11 25.08
N LYS A 517 -19.51 -19.30 24.48
CA LYS A 517 -19.19 -20.59 25.11
C LYS A 517 -17.69 -20.78 25.29
N ARG A 518 -17.14 -20.06 26.27
CA ARG A 518 -15.82 -20.22 26.86
C ARG A 518 -15.71 -21.67 27.34
N ARG A 519 -15.02 -22.51 26.58
CA ARG A 519 -14.72 -23.90 26.94
C ARG A 519 -13.79 -23.92 28.17
N GLN A 520 -14.38 -23.82 29.36
CA GLN A 520 -13.76 -24.35 30.56
C GLN A 520 -14.00 -25.86 30.56
N SER A 521 -12.92 -26.62 30.72
CA SER A 521 -12.97 -28.05 30.98
C SER A 521 -13.25 -28.25 32.47
N GLU A 522 -14.35 -28.93 32.80
CA GLU A 522 -14.52 -29.57 34.09
C GLU A 522 -14.49 -31.09 33.86
N ASP A 523 -13.71 -31.78 34.69
CA ASP A 523 -13.52 -33.22 34.59
C ASP A 523 -14.75 -33.98 35.13
N ALA A 524 -15.08 -35.09 34.47
CA ALA A 524 -16.08 -36.03 34.91
C ALA A 524 -15.50 -37.45 34.85
N ASP A 525 -15.02 -37.94 35.99
CA ASP A 525 -14.53 -39.31 36.14
C ASP A 525 -15.64 -40.34 35.85
N THR A 526 -15.33 -41.34 35.04
CA THR A 526 -15.98 -42.67 35.14
C THR A 526 -15.12 -43.74 34.47
N GLU A 527 -14.69 -44.74 35.24
CA GLU A 527 -13.82 -45.79 34.73
C GLU A 527 -14.54 -46.82 33.83
N SER A 528 -13.74 -47.47 32.96
CA SER A 528 -13.88 -48.89 32.59
C SER A 528 -15.19 -49.36 31.91
N SER A 529 -15.17 -49.48 30.57
CA SER A 529 -14.60 -50.71 29.96
C SER A 529 -14.86 -50.91 28.45
N SER A 530 -13.96 -51.70 27.84
CA SER A 530 -14.15 -52.51 26.62
C SER A 530 -14.05 -51.89 25.20
N LYS A 531 -12.93 -52.24 24.55
CA LYS A 531 -12.80 -52.63 23.12
C LYS A 531 -13.36 -51.71 22.01
N ARG A 532 -12.45 -50.97 21.36
CA ARG A 532 -11.98 -51.31 19.98
C ARG A 532 -10.76 -50.48 19.55
N GLN A 533 -9.79 -51.14 18.90
CA GLN A 533 -8.68 -50.46 18.22
C GLN A 533 -9.10 -50.08 16.78
N ARG A 534 -8.48 -49.01 16.24
CA ARG A 534 -8.27 -48.86 14.79
C ARG A 534 -6.78 -48.60 14.55
N THR A 535 -6.18 -49.36 13.65
CA THR A 535 -4.78 -49.25 13.24
C THR A 535 -4.66 -48.72 11.81
N SER A 536 -3.49 -48.17 11.47
CA SER A 536 -3.18 -47.59 10.16
C SER A 536 -3.16 -48.65 9.03
N PRO A 537 -3.53 -48.29 7.79
CA PRO A 537 -3.48 -49.21 6.65
C PRO A 537 -2.11 -49.23 5.94
N GLY A 538 -1.55 -50.43 5.75
CA GLY A 538 -0.44 -50.71 4.82
C GLY A 538 -0.94 -51.43 3.56
N LYS A 539 -0.20 -51.31 2.44
CA LYS A 539 -0.59 -51.85 1.12
C LYS A 539 -0.49 -53.39 1.03
N THR A 540 -1.40 -54.04 0.31
CA THR A 540 -1.11 -55.14 -0.65
C THR A 540 -2.35 -55.52 -1.50
N SER A 541 -2.12 -56.20 -2.63
CA SER A 541 -3.12 -56.59 -3.67
C SER A 541 -2.76 -58.01 -4.19
N PRO A 542 -3.27 -58.57 -5.33
CA PRO A 542 -4.55 -58.42 -6.05
C PRO A 542 -5.19 -59.80 -6.47
N LYS A 543 -6.36 -59.81 -7.13
CA LYS A 543 -6.85 -60.83 -8.12
C LYS A 543 -8.24 -60.40 -8.69
N THR A 544 -8.38 -59.76 -9.86
CA THR A 544 -8.32 -60.23 -11.29
C THR A 544 -9.64 -60.75 -11.90
N LYS A 545 -10.28 -59.93 -12.76
CA LYS A 545 -10.93 -60.21 -14.07
C LYS A 545 -11.73 -58.97 -14.52
N GLY A 546 -11.62 -58.42 -15.74
CA GLY A 546 -10.67 -58.65 -16.84
C GLY A 546 -11.07 -57.91 -18.14
N LYS A 547 -10.16 -57.86 -19.15
CA LYS A 547 -10.28 -57.24 -20.51
C LYS A 547 -10.26 -55.69 -20.56
N GLU A 548 -9.63 -55.01 -21.52
CA GLU A 548 -8.75 -55.35 -22.69
C GLU A 548 -7.71 -54.20 -22.84
N GLU A 549 -6.38 -54.44 -22.92
CA GLU A 549 -5.52 -54.76 -24.10
C GLU A 549 -5.24 -53.58 -25.06
N VAL A 550 -4.03 -53.36 -25.64
CA VAL A 550 -2.62 -53.85 -25.46
C VAL A 550 -1.70 -52.94 -26.36
N VAL A 551 -0.37 -52.74 -26.27
CA VAL A 551 0.77 -53.33 -25.52
C VAL A 551 1.32 -52.33 -24.44
N SER A 552 2.56 -51.81 -24.30
CA SER A 552 3.89 -51.92 -24.95
C SER A 552 5.05 -51.88 -23.92
N SER A 553 6.30 -51.56 -24.33
CA SER A 553 7.41 -52.50 -24.08
C SER A 553 8.86 -51.98 -24.00
N ALA A 554 9.68 -52.67 -23.18
CA ALA A 554 11.18 -52.74 -23.17
C ALA A 554 11.99 -51.49 -22.72
N ALA A 555 13.16 -51.56 -22.06
CA ALA A 555 13.90 -52.63 -21.34
C ALA A 555 15.00 -52.06 -20.36
N ARG A 556 16.00 -52.87 -19.93
CA ARG A 556 17.06 -52.65 -18.89
C ARG A 556 18.37 -53.40 -19.31
N PRO A 557 19.55 -53.47 -18.60
CA PRO A 557 20.14 -52.74 -17.44
C PRO A 557 21.72 -52.45 -17.52
N ARG A 558 22.41 -52.12 -16.37
CA ARG A 558 23.89 -52.15 -16.01
C ARG A 558 24.79 -50.88 -16.22
N SER A 559 26.06 -50.76 -15.71
CA SER A 559 26.64 -50.85 -14.31
C SER A 559 28.22 -50.74 -14.22
N LEU A 560 28.78 -50.29 -13.05
CA LEU A 560 30.14 -50.54 -12.43
C LEU A 560 31.43 -49.68 -12.72
N THR A 561 31.91 -48.89 -11.70
CA THR A 561 33.24 -48.82 -10.95
C THR A 561 34.66 -49.06 -11.61
N PRO A 562 35.87 -48.82 -10.95
CA PRO A 562 36.30 -48.14 -9.68
C PRO A 562 37.67 -47.33 -9.67
N VAL A 563 38.14 -46.91 -8.44
CA VAL A 563 39.57 -46.85 -7.93
C VAL A 563 40.34 -45.47 -7.99
N GLU A 564 41.34 -45.05 -7.16
CA GLU A 564 42.16 -45.69 -6.08
C GLU A 564 42.49 -44.88 -4.75
N SER A 565 43.62 -44.13 -4.61
CA SER A 565 44.37 -43.85 -3.33
C SER A 565 44.98 -42.40 -3.20
N LYS A 566 45.88 -41.94 -2.28
CA LYS A 566 46.88 -42.53 -1.31
C LYS A 566 47.40 -41.55 -0.18
N ASN A 567 48.38 -42.02 0.64
CA ASN A 567 49.31 -41.44 1.69
C ASN A 567 49.54 -39.89 1.82
N GLU A 568 49.90 -39.25 2.96
CA GLU A 568 50.24 -39.54 4.41
C GLU A 568 50.39 -38.14 5.16
N ASP A 569 50.69 -37.89 6.46
CA ASP A 569 51.12 -38.63 7.68
C ASP A 569 50.50 -38.07 9.01
N SER A 570 51.14 -37.10 9.72
CA SER A 570 50.86 -36.74 11.14
C SER A 570 50.95 -35.21 11.45
N LYS A 571 50.50 -34.63 12.59
CA LYS A 571 50.28 -35.20 13.95
C LYS A 571 49.36 -34.33 14.87
N ALA A 572 48.53 -35.00 15.70
CA ALA A 572 47.81 -34.49 16.89
C ALA A 572 46.65 -33.46 16.68
N GLN A 573 45.53 -33.47 17.44
CA GLN A 573 45.13 -34.35 18.56
C GLN A 573 43.59 -34.56 18.65
N THR A 574 43.16 -35.83 18.82
CA THR A 574 41.84 -36.30 19.34
C THR A 574 40.52 -35.67 18.81
N PRO A 575 39.89 -36.25 17.77
CA PRO A 575 38.53 -35.95 17.30
C PRO A 575 37.47 -36.94 17.81
N ALA A 576 36.26 -36.87 17.24
CA ALA A 576 35.16 -37.84 17.39
C ALA A 576 35.17 -38.92 16.28
N GLU A 577 34.03 -39.62 16.11
CA GLU A 577 33.79 -40.79 15.23
C GLU A 577 34.46 -42.11 15.72
N ASP A 578 34.03 -43.33 15.34
CA ASP A 578 32.99 -43.76 14.39
C ASP A 578 32.14 -44.92 14.99
N SER A 579 31.55 -45.79 14.16
CA SER A 579 30.29 -46.49 14.42
C SER A 579 30.29 -47.99 14.10
N LYS A 580 29.22 -48.65 14.60
CA LYS A 580 28.68 -49.98 14.21
C LYS A 580 29.39 -51.28 14.64
N ASP A 581 28.53 -52.18 15.12
CA ASP A 581 28.53 -53.65 15.02
C ASP A 581 29.84 -54.44 14.94
N ALA A 582 30.07 -55.29 15.95
CA ALA A 582 30.00 -56.74 15.73
C ALA A 582 30.00 -57.59 17.03
N ARG A 583 29.17 -58.65 17.03
CA ARG A 583 29.36 -59.93 17.76
C ARG A 583 29.56 -59.88 19.29
N ARG A 584 28.54 -60.34 20.04
CA ARG A 584 28.56 -61.67 20.71
C ARG A 584 27.21 -62.08 21.32
N ARG A 585 27.14 -63.40 21.59
CA ARG A 585 26.06 -64.21 22.19
C ARG A 585 25.25 -63.48 23.29
N GLY A 586 23.95 -63.69 23.47
CA GLY A 586 23.09 -64.75 22.91
C GLY A 586 22.81 -65.90 23.89
N SER A 587 22.06 -65.63 24.95
CA SER A 587 21.33 -66.59 25.81
C SER A 587 20.23 -65.77 26.52
N ALA A 588 18.91 -65.96 26.32
CA ALA A 588 18.06 -67.15 26.28
C ALA A 588 17.73 -67.74 27.66
N LYS A 589 16.41 -67.85 27.93
CA LYS A 589 15.73 -68.43 29.11
C LYS A 589 15.82 -67.61 30.41
N GLY A 590 14.77 -67.66 31.24
CA GLY A 590 14.64 -66.87 32.48
C GLY A 590 13.21 -66.55 32.97
N ALA A 591 12.18 -66.98 32.24
CA ALA A 591 10.77 -66.76 32.61
C ALA A 591 10.30 -67.70 33.74
N ASP A 592 10.85 -67.52 34.94
CA ASP A 592 10.43 -68.18 36.19
C ASP A 592 10.85 -67.39 37.47
N GLU A 593 11.93 -66.59 37.40
CA GLU A 593 12.62 -66.10 38.59
C GLU A 593 11.96 -64.88 39.30
N LYS A 594 11.02 -64.19 38.63
CA LYS A 594 10.20 -63.12 39.26
C LYS A 594 8.91 -63.62 39.93
N GLN A 595 8.56 -64.91 39.79
CA GLN A 595 7.41 -65.51 40.47
C GLN A 595 7.82 -66.43 41.64
N ARG A 596 9.09 -66.85 41.70
CA ARG A 596 9.68 -67.59 42.82
C ARG A 596 10.11 -66.68 43.98
N SER A 597 10.70 -65.52 43.69
CA SER A 597 11.13 -64.53 44.68
C SER A 597 9.98 -63.99 45.56
N LYS A 598 8.79 -63.75 44.97
CA LYS A 598 7.56 -63.40 45.72
C LYS A 598 6.89 -64.56 46.48
N ARG A 599 7.40 -65.80 46.38
CA ARG A 599 6.92 -66.96 47.17
C ARG A 599 7.94 -67.48 48.19
N LEU A 600 9.24 -67.19 48.02
CA LEU A 600 10.27 -67.58 48.99
C LEU A 600 10.35 -66.62 50.18
N PHE A 601 10.23 -65.30 49.98
CA PHE A 601 10.17 -64.32 51.08
C PHE A 601 8.90 -64.45 51.94
N GLY A 602 7.79 -64.90 51.36
CA GLY A 602 6.55 -65.16 52.10
C GLY A 602 6.62 -66.38 53.03
N ALA A 603 7.56 -67.31 52.80
CA ALA A 603 7.70 -68.53 53.58
C ALA A 603 8.55 -68.35 54.86
N LEU A 604 9.51 -67.42 54.87
CA LEU A 604 10.42 -67.23 56.01
C LEU A 604 9.88 -66.28 57.10
N LEU A 605 8.94 -65.39 56.76
CA LEU A 605 8.28 -64.51 57.73
C LEU A 605 6.98 -65.11 58.32
N GLY A 606 6.51 -66.24 57.81
CA GLY A 606 5.20 -66.82 58.13
C GLY A 606 5.04 -67.43 59.54
N ASN A 607 6.12 -67.59 60.31
CA ASN A 607 6.10 -68.30 61.61
C ASN A 607 6.54 -67.46 62.81
N LEU A 608 6.77 -66.14 62.66
CA LEU A 608 7.36 -65.32 63.73
C LEU A 608 6.68 -63.96 63.97
N ASN A 609 5.37 -63.87 63.71
CA ASN A 609 4.54 -62.90 64.42
C ASN A 609 3.06 -63.34 64.48
N ARG A 610 2.62 -63.85 65.63
CA ARG A 610 1.20 -63.84 66.03
C ARG A 610 0.99 -62.60 66.90
N PRO A 611 0.54 -61.45 66.36
CA PRO A 611 0.08 -60.36 67.21
C PRO A 611 -1.12 -60.85 68.03
N SER A 612 -1.16 -60.52 69.32
CA SER A 612 -2.37 -60.73 70.12
C SER A 612 -3.45 -59.74 69.69
N ASP A 613 -4.72 -60.03 69.99
CA ASP A 613 -5.88 -59.17 69.65
C ASP A 613 -5.74 -57.71 70.13
N ARG A 614 -4.84 -57.45 71.08
CA ARG A 614 -4.57 -56.13 71.63
C ARG A 614 -3.70 -55.26 70.72
N THR A 615 -2.88 -55.83 69.83
CA THR A 615 -2.05 -55.07 68.87
C THR A 615 -2.67 -54.93 67.49
N SER A 616 -3.58 -55.81 67.09
CA SER A 616 -4.44 -55.58 65.90
C SER A 616 -5.42 -54.42 66.15
N LYS A 617 -6.18 -54.48 67.25
CA LYS A 617 -7.13 -53.41 67.64
C LYS A 617 -6.46 -52.05 67.77
N ARG A 618 -5.31 -51.94 68.45
CA ARG A 618 -4.56 -50.68 68.56
C ARG A 618 -4.11 -50.09 67.22
N ARG A 619 -3.88 -50.92 66.19
CA ARG A 619 -3.56 -50.41 64.84
C ARG A 619 -4.81 -49.90 64.14
N ALA A 620 -5.92 -50.65 64.20
CA ALA A 620 -7.20 -50.22 63.66
C ALA A 620 -7.72 -48.92 64.33
N GLU A 621 -7.55 -48.77 65.64
CA GLU A 621 -7.86 -47.53 66.39
C GLU A 621 -7.03 -46.33 65.89
N ILE A 622 -5.72 -46.51 65.68
CA ILE A 622 -4.82 -45.46 65.16
C ILE A 622 -5.17 -45.10 63.71
N GLU A 623 -5.52 -46.10 62.91
CA GLU A 623 -5.88 -45.94 61.49
C GLU A 623 -7.25 -45.28 61.32
N GLN A 624 -8.25 -45.65 62.13
CA GLN A 624 -9.53 -44.93 62.23
C GLN A 624 -9.33 -43.49 62.71
N ARG A 625 -8.49 -43.27 63.73
CA ARG A 625 -8.25 -41.92 64.27
C ARG A 625 -7.55 -41.02 63.26
N LYS A 626 -6.56 -41.53 62.53
CA LYS A 626 -5.96 -40.83 61.38
C LYS A 626 -6.93 -40.59 60.25
N LYS A 627 -7.83 -41.54 59.95
CA LYS A 627 -8.85 -41.35 58.92
C LYS A 627 -9.84 -40.24 59.31
N ALA A 628 -10.30 -40.21 60.55
CA ALA A 628 -11.17 -39.15 61.07
C ALA A 628 -10.47 -37.78 61.12
N GLU A 629 -9.18 -37.75 61.45
CA GLU A 629 -8.34 -36.54 61.43
C GLU A 629 -8.13 -36.01 60.00
N LEU A 630 -7.90 -36.89 59.03
CA LEU A 630 -7.82 -36.53 57.60
C LEU A 630 -9.17 -36.03 57.07
N GLN A 631 -10.25 -36.73 57.41
CA GLN A 631 -11.61 -36.38 57.01
C GLN A 631 -12.01 -35.01 57.55
N LYS A 632 -11.69 -34.70 58.81
CA LYS A 632 -11.87 -33.35 59.39
C LYS A 632 -11.07 -32.27 58.65
N GLN A 633 -9.85 -32.57 58.20
CA GLN A 633 -9.07 -31.61 57.38
C GLN A 633 -9.67 -31.41 55.97
N ASP A 634 -10.28 -32.44 55.39
CA ASP A 634 -10.96 -32.32 54.10
C ASP A 634 -12.30 -31.58 54.25
N ASP A 635 -13.06 -31.81 55.33
CA ASP A 635 -14.27 -31.05 55.68
C ASP A 635 -13.93 -29.55 55.91
N GLU A 636 -12.86 -29.24 56.67
CA GLU A 636 -12.35 -27.87 56.88
C GLU A 636 -11.95 -27.18 55.56
N ARG A 637 -11.28 -27.91 54.65
CA ARG A 637 -10.96 -27.39 53.30
C ARG A 637 -12.20 -27.14 52.46
N LEU A 638 -13.24 -27.96 52.60
CA LEU A 638 -14.47 -27.85 51.82
C LEU A 638 -15.27 -26.62 52.28
N GLU A 639 -15.37 -26.40 53.60
CA GLU A 639 -15.88 -25.16 54.17
C GLU A 639 -15.10 -23.93 53.69
N ASP A 640 -13.77 -23.93 53.76
CA ASP A 640 -12.97 -22.77 53.36
C ASP A 640 -13.03 -22.50 51.84
N ARG A 641 -13.13 -23.54 51.03
CA ARG A 641 -13.42 -23.42 49.59
C ARG A 641 -14.80 -22.79 49.35
N GLN A 642 -15.81 -23.19 50.12
CA GLN A 642 -17.17 -22.62 50.01
C GLN A 642 -17.20 -21.14 50.46
N LYS A 643 -16.58 -20.81 51.60
CA LYS A 643 -16.39 -19.42 52.06
C LYS A 643 -15.62 -18.58 51.04
N GLY A 644 -14.65 -19.15 50.34
CA GLY A 644 -13.91 -18.51 49.24
C GLY A 644 -14.78 -18.23 48.00
N LEU A 645 -15.60 -19.20 47.58
CA LEU A 645 -16.54 -19.04 46.46
C LEU A 645 -17.61 -17.98 46.75
N GLU A 646 -18.16 -17.93 47.97
CA GLU A 646 -19.13 -16.91 48.36
C GLU A 646 -18.52 -15.49 48.37
N ARG A 647 -17.29 -15.33 48.87
CA ARG A 647 -16.55 -14.05 48.80
C ARG A 647 -16.38 -13.57 47.36
N LEU A 648 -16.01 -14.48 46.45
CA LEU A 648 -15.87 -14.18 45.01
C LEU A 648 -17.22 -13.83 44.36
N ALA A 649 -18.32 -14.46 44.77
CA ALA A 649 -19.65 -14.14 44.28
C ALA A 649 -20.10 -12.72 44.70
N VAL A 650 -19.85 -12.33 45.96
CA VAL A 650 -20.11 -10.96 46.44
C VAL A 650 -19.23 -9.93 45.72
N GLN A 651 -17.94 -10.24 45.51
CA GLN A 651 -17.04 -9.35 44.77
C GLN A 651 -17.53 -9.12 43.32
N ARG A 652 -17.87 -10.19 42.57
CA ARG A 652 -18.39 -10.08 41.21
C ARG A 652 -19.67 -9.24 41.13
N LYS A 653 -20.60 -9.40 42.08
CA LYS A 653 -21.83 -8.61 42.09
C LYS A 653 -21.57 -7.11 42.35
N LYS A 654 -20.59 -6.75 43.19
CA LYS A 654 -20.17 -5.35 43.35
C LYS A 654 -19.45 -4.81 42.11
N GLU A 655 -18.65 -5.64 41.47
CA GLU A 655 -17.95 -5.30 40.23
C GLU A 655 -18.93 -5.06 39.06
N GLN A 656 -20.01 -5.85 38.97
CA GLN A 656 -21.09 -5.66 38.00
C GLN A 656 -21.76 -4.28 38.13
N ILE A 657 -22.07 -3.82 39.36
CA ILE A 657 -22.65 -2.47 39.57
C ILE A 657 -21.73 -1.38 39.02
N ASN A 658 -20.41 -1.55 39.16
CA ASN A 658 -19.42 -0.62 38.61
C ASN A 658 -19.28 -0.74 37.07
N VAL A 659 -19.79 -1.80 36.42
CA VAL A 659 -19.85 -1.93 34.96
C VAL A 659 -21.13 -1.28 34.44
N ASP A 660 -22.28 -1.67 35.00
CA ASP A 660 -23.60 -1.07 34.71
C ASP A 660 -23.56 0.47 34.79
N GLU A 661 -22.89 1.01 35.81
CA GLU A 661 -22.68 2.45 36.01
C GLU A 661 -21.81 3.10 34.93
N ARG A 662 -20.81 2.41 34.39
CA ARG A 662 -19.99 2.94 33.28
C ARG A 662 -20.76 2.91 31.97
N ASP A 663 -21.48 1.83 31.71
CA ASP A 663 -22.29 1.68 30.50
C ASP A 663 -23.42 2.73 30.48
N MET A 664 -23.98 3.06 31.64
CA MET A 664 -24.90 4.20 31.80
C MET A 664 -24.24 5.54 31.41
N HIS A 665 -23.08 5.88 32.00
CA HIS A 665 -22.39 7.12 31.67
C HIS A 665 -22.00 7.22 30.17
N VAL A 666 -21.68 6.10 29.52
CA VAL A 666 -21.44 6.06 28.07
C VAL A 666 -22.72 6.37 27.28
N ARG A 667 -23.88 5.79 27.66
CA ARG A 667 -25.17 6.15 27.04
C ARG A 667 -25.51 7.63 27.23
N HIS A 668 -25.29 8.17 28.43
CA HIS A 668 -25.54 9.59 28.75
C HIS A 668 -24.65 10.53 27.93
N LYS A 669 -23.35 10.24 27.80
CA LYS A 669 -22.43 11.00 26.92
C LYS A 669 -22.90 10.97 25.46
N ASN A 670 -23.33 9.80 24.98
CA ASN A 670 -23.79 9.64 23.60
C ASN A 670 -25.12 10.39 23.35
N LEU A 671 -26.03 10.45 24.33
CA LEU A 671 -27.29 11.19 24.24
C LEU A 671 -27.04 12.71 24.13
N LEU A 672 -26.18 13.27 24.99
CA LEU A 672 -25.78 14.69 24.91
C LEU A 672 -25.02 15.01 23.61
N SER A 673 -24.18 14.08 23.13
CA SER A 673 -23.52 14.24 21.83
C SER A 673 -24.54 14.33 20.69
N LYS A 674 -25.49 13.37 20.59
CA LYS A 674 -26.56 13.42 19.58
C LYS A 674 -27.40 14.71 19.64
N ALA A 675 -27.66 15.24 20.83
CA ALA A 675 -28.43 16.48 21.02
C ALA A 675 -27.76 17.76 20.47
N ASN A 676 -26.48 17.71 20.08
CA ASN A 676 -25.77 18.83 19.44
C ASN A 676 -25.94 18.89 17.91
N PHE A 677 -26.75 18.01 17.30
CA PHE A 677 -26.91 17.87 15.85
C PHE A 677 -28.37 17.90 15.42
N LEU A 678 -28.65 18.65 14.35
CA LEU A 678 -29.95 18.65 13.67
C LEU A 678 -30.19 17.30 12.98
N GLN A 679 -31.44 16.87 12.88
CA GLN A 679 -31.82 15.59 12.24
C GLN A 679 -32.64 15.83 10.97
N THR A 680 -32.36 15.08 9.89
CA THR A 680 -33.18 15.12 8.67
C THR A 680 -34.53 14.42 8.87
N ARG A 681 -35.50 14.74 8.00
CA ARG A 681 -36.85 14.11 7.98
C ARG A 681 -36.93 12.83 7.13
N ALA A 682 -35.80 12.25 6.75
CA ALA A 682 -35.72 11.02 5.97
C ALA A 682 -35.41 9.82 6.89
N GLU A 683 -35.65 8.61 6.40
CA GLU A 683 -35.23 7.38 7.07
C GLU A 683 -34.21 6.62 6.19
N PRO A 684 -33.06 6.16 6.74
CA PRO A 684 -32.58 6.45 8.09
C PRO A 684 -32.31 7.95 8.29
N LYS A 685 -32.47 8.41 9.53
CA LYS A 685 -32.23 9.81 9.89
C LYS A 685 -30.74 10.11 9.74
N LEU A 686 -30.44 11.33 9.33
CA LEU A 686 -29.06 11.83 9.25
C LEU A 686 -28.91 12.97 10.24
N TYR A 687 -28.02 12.80 11.21
CA TYR A 687 -27.57 13.87 12.09
C TYR A 687 -26.55 14.74 11.36
N TYR A 688 -26.70 16.06 11.44
CA TYR A 688 -25.81 17.03 10.79
C TYR A 688 -25.73 18.31 11.63
N ARG A 689 -24.63 19.06 11.47
CA ARG A 689 -24.48 20.40 12.03
C ARG A 689 -24.01 21.34 10.92
N PRO A 690 -24.80 22.37 10.56
CA PRO A 690 -24.36 23.44 9.67
C PRO A 690 -23.08 24.13 10.15
N TRP A 691 -22.36 24.78 9.22
CA TRP A 691 -21.13 25.51 9.53
C TRP A 691 -21.44 26.85 10.25
N ASP A 692 -22.47 27.55 9.79
CA ASP A 692 -23.19 28.59 10.52
C ASP A 692 -24.61 28.05 10.80
N LEU A 693 -25.10 28.16 12.04
CA LEU A 693 -26.50 27.83 12.40
C LEU A 693 -27.42 29.03 12.16
N LEU A 694 -28.67 28.78 11.79
CA LEU A 694 -29.73 29.79 11.85
C LEU A 694 -30.28 29.90 13.28
N SER A 695 -30.81 31.06 13.68
CA SER A 695 -31.28 31.27 15.07
C SER A 695 -32.39 30.31 15.51
N ASP A 696 -33.26 29.89 14.59
CA ASP A 696 -34.29 28.87 14.84
C ASP A 696 -33.73 27.42 14.88
N GLU A 697 -32.54 27.20 14.33
CA GLU A 697 -31.76 25.96 14.52
C GLU A 697 -30.99 25.98 15.84
N GLU A 698 -30.50 27.15 16.30
CA GLU A 698 -29.86 27.34 17.61
C GLU A 698 -30.86 27.08 18.75
N ASP A 699 -32.03 27.72 18.72
CA ASP A 699 -33.14 27.48 19.67
C ASP A 699 -33.51 25.98 19.75
N LEU A 700 -33.53 25.30 18.60
CA LEU A 700 -33.88 23.89 18.49
C LEU A 700 -32.80 22.97 19.08
N VAL A 701 -31.51 23.30 18.92
CA VAL A 701 -30.39 22.57 19.53
C VAL A 701 -30.35 22.80 21.04
N GLU A 702 -30.56 24.02 21.53
CA GLU A 702 -30.62 24.29 22.98
C GLU A 702 -31.74 23.48 23.66
N GLN A 703 -32.93 23.44 23.04
CA GLN A 703 -34.05 22.66 23.56
C GLN A 703 -33.77 21.14 23.52
N GLN A 704 -33.09 20.62 22.49
CA GLN A 704 -32.67 19.21 22.43
C GLN A 704 -31.68 18.85 23.54
N ILE A 705 -30.67 19.69 23.79
CA ILE A 705 -29.67 19.49 24.86
C ILE A 705 -30.36 19.47 26.23
N LYS A 706 -31.33 20.37 26.43
CA LYS A 706 -32.12 20.48 27.65
C LYS A 706 -33.03 19.26 27.90
N ASP A 707 -33.67 18.73 26.86
CA ASP A 707 -34.50 17.52 26.98
C ASP A 707 -33.64 16.26 27.21
N ALA A 708 -32.46 16.18 26.57
CA ALA A 708 -31.47 15.13 26.82
C ALA A 708 -30.93 15.17 28.26
N GLN A 709 -30.57 16.36 28.78
CA GLN A 709 -30.14 16.52 30.17
C GLN A 709 -31.27 16.12 31.14
N ALA A 710 -32.50 16.56 30.88
CA ALA A 710 -33.65 16.19 31.72
C ALA A 710 -33.95 14.68 31.70
N GLN A 711 -33.57 13.94 30.65
CA GLN A 711 -33.61 12.47 30.64
C GLN A 711 -32.50 11.87 31.51
N ILE A 712 -31.27 12.36 31.36
CA ILE A 712 -30.11 11.92 32.16
C ILE A 712 -30.38 12.13 33.65
N ASP A 713 -30.92 13.27 34.05
CA ASP A 713 -31.27 13.57 35.44
C ASP A 713 -32.29 12.58 36.03
N ARG A 714 -33.22 12.06 35.21
CA ARG A 714 -34.17 11.00 35.64
C ARG A 714 -33.47 9.63 35.75
N GLU A 715 -32.71 9.24 34.73
CA GLU A 715 -31.99 7.96 34.73
C GLU A 715 -30.97 7.88 35.87
N LEU A 716 -30.33 8.99 36.24
CA LEU A 716 -29.41 9.06 37.39
C LEU A 716 -30.13 8.83 38.73
N VAL A 717 -31.32 9.42 38.93
CA VAL A 717 -32.11 9.19 40.16
C VAL A 717 -32.61 7.75 40.24
N GLU A 718 -33.12 7.20 39.13
CA GLU A 718 -33.55 5.80 39.05
C GLU A 718 -32.37 4.83 39.28
N TRP A 719 -31.19 5.15 38.75
CA TRP A 719 -29.96 4.39 38.97
C TRP A 719 -29.49 4.46 40.42
N GLU A 720 -29.53 5.63 41.07
CA GLU A 720 -29.05 5.79 42.45
C GLU A 720 -29.96 5.05 43.45
N ASP A 721 -31.28 5.07 43.25
CA ASP A 721 -32.24 4.25 44.02
C ASP A 721 -32.02 2.74 43.84
N GLU A 722 -31.81 2.27 42.60
CA GLU A 722 -31.55 0.85 42.29
C GLU A 722 -30.16 0.41 42.80
N LYS A 723 -29.14 1.25 42.68
CA LYS A 723 -27.79 1.04 43.24
C LYS A 723 -27.86 0.94 44.76
N GLN A 724 -28.62 1.79 45.43
CA GLN A 724 -28.81 1.71 46.87
C GLN A 724 -29.63 0.47 47.29
N ARG A 725 -30.65 0.08 46.52
CA ARG A 725 -31.40 -1.18 46.73
C ARG A 725 -30.47 -2.40 46.67
N ARG A 726 -29.68 -2.52 45.60
CA ARG A 726 -28.69 -3.60 45.43
C ARG A 726 -27.64 -3.60 46.55
N LEU A 727 -27.21 -2.42 47.01
CA LEU A 727 -26.27 -2.31 48.14
C LEU A 727 -26.89 -2.81 49.44
N ASN A 728 -28.13 -2.43 49.75
CA ASN A 728 -28.85 -2.87 50.95
C ASN A 728 -29.07 -4.40 50.95
N GLU A 729 -29.39 -5.00 49.80
CA GLU A 729 -29.51 -6.47 49.66
C GLU A 729 -28.24 -7.22 50.06
N PHE A 730 -27.04 -6.65 49.81
CA PHE A 730 -25.80 -7.26 50.31
C PHE A 730 -25.67 -7.20 51.82
N GLU A 731 -26.11 -6.12 52.45
CA GLU A 731 -26.01 -5.95 53.90
C GLU A 731 -27.03 -6.84 54.63
N GLU A 732 -28.26 -6.97 54.12
CA GLU A 732 -29.24 -7.93 54.63
C GLU A 732 -28.78 -9.38 54.46
N SER A 733 -28.21 -9.75 53.30
CA SER A 733 -27.66 -11.10 53.06
C SER A 733 -26.51 -11.48 53.99
N LYS A 734 -25.90 -10.49 54.65
CA LYS A 734 -24.83 -10.63 55.64
C LYS A 734 -25.41 -10.69 57.05
N ALA A 735 -26.30 -9.74 57.41
CA ALA A 735 -26.94 -9.67 58.73
C ALA A 735 -27.81 -10.90 59.03
N SER A 736 -28.44 -11.51 58.02
CA SER A 736 -29.25 -12.72 58.16
C SER A 736 -28.44 -14.00 58.47
N ARG A 737 -27.10 -13.93 58.49
CA ARG A 737 -26.21 -15.08 58.71
C ARG A 737 -25.51 -15.09 60.08
N ASP A 738 -25.17 -13.91 60.63
CA ASP A 738 -24.51 -13.78 61.94
C ASP A 738 -25.42 -14.14 63.14
N THR A 739 -26.69 -14.44 62.92
CA THR A 739 -27.70 -14.71 63.98
C THR A 739 -27.97 -16.19 64.26
N ASN A 740 -27.33 -17.13 63.54
CA ASN A 740 -27.71 -18.54 63.55
C ASN A 740 -26.64 -19.50 64.14
N GLU A 741 -25.86 -19.03 65.11
CA GLU A 741 -25.01 -19.90 65.96
C GLU A 741 -25.70 -20.18 67.30
N THR A 742 -26.24 -21.39 67.48
CA THR A 742 -26.59 -21.95 68.80
C THR A 742 -26.48 -23.48 68.74
N PRO A 743 -25.66 -24.13 69.60
CA PRO A 743 -25.34 -25.55 69.45
C PRO A 743 -26.48 -26.46 69.94
N PRO A 744 -26.80 -27.56 69.21
CA PRO A 744 -27.76 -28.55 69.67
C PRO A 744 -27.20 -29.37 70.85
N LYS A 745 -28.10 -29.79 71.76
CA LYS A 745 -27.79 -30.78 72.81
C LYS A 745 -27.93 -32.20 72.25
N PRO A 746 -27.16 -33.18 72.76
CA PRO A 746 -27.15 -34.54 72.21
C PRO A 746 -28.40 -35.32 72.61
N ASP A 747 -28.95 -36.08 71.66
CA ASP A 747 -30.03 -37.04 71.90
C ASP A 747 -29.56 -38.25 72.72
N THR A 748 -30.41 -38.72 73.61
CA THR A 748 -30.30 -40.03 74.26
C THR A 748 -31.49 -40.89 73.91
N ASN A 749 -31.31 -41.82 72.98
CA ASN A 749 -32.21 -42.96 72.78
C ASN A 749 -31.87 -44.05 73.83
N PRO A 750 -32.85 -44.84 74.31
CA PRO A 750 -33.04 -46.14 73.67
C PRO A 750 -34.52 -46.54 73.48
N ALA A 751 -34.69 -47.63 72.70
CA ALA A 751 -35.96 -48.20 72.27
C ALA A 751 -36.64 -49.09 73.33
N ASN A 752 -37.53 -49.97 72.83
CA ASN A 752 -38.39 -50.96 73.50
C ASN A 752 -39.76 -50.39 73.94
N ASP A 753 -40.90 -51.06 73.71
CA ASP A 753 -41.23 -52.25 72.89
C ASP A 753 -42.77 -52.26 72.63
N GLU A 754 -43.30 -53.34 72.02
CA GLU A 754 -44.71 -53.79 72.03
C GLU A 754 -45.76 -53.06 71.14
N GLU A 755 -46.03 -53.66 69.98
CA GLU A 755 -47.41 -53.89 69.49
C GLU A 755 -48.18 -54.77 70.51
N PRO A 756 -49.55 -54.84 70.55
CA PRO A 756 -50.48 -54.73 69.41
C PRO A 756 -51.88 -54.11 69.74
N SER A 757 -52.90 -54.53 68.97
CA SER A 757 -54.37 -54.47 69.19
C SER A 757 -55.18 -53.30 68.59
N ASP A 758 -55.64 -53.56 67.36
CA ASP A 758 -57.04 -53.51 66.90
C ASP A 758 -58.12 -52.65 67.60
N ALA A 759 -58.82 -51.88 66.74
CA ALA A 759 -60.25 -51.51 66.80
C ALA A 759 -60.72 -50.51 67.91
N ASP A 760 -61.86 -49.81 67.77
CA ASP A 760 -62.91 -49.89 66.74
C ASP A 760 -63.60 -48.53 66.49
N SER A 761 -64.16 -48.36 65.28
CA SER A 761 -65.33 -47.50 64.97
C SER A 761 -65.13 -45.96 64.99
N LEU A 762 -65.86 -45.10 64.25
CA LEU A 762 -67.08 -45.22 63.43
C LEU A 762 -67.09 -44.27 62.21
N LYS A 763 -67.63 -44.74 61.06
CA LYS A 763 -68.37 -43.99 59.99
C LYS A 763 -67.61 -42.93 59.14
N ALA A 764 -68.06 -42.51 57.94
CA ALA A 764 -68.70 -43.14 56.76
C ALA A 764 -69.19 -42.05 55.76
N LYS A 765 -69.37 -42.41 54.47
CA LYS A 765 -69.84 -41.60 53.29
C LYS A 765 -68.72 -40.77 52.62
N GLN A 766 -68.54 -40.71 51.30
CA GLN A 766 -69.38 -40.72 50.07
C GLN A 766 -69.96 -39.36 49.60
N ASN A 767 -69.61 -39.01 48.35
CA ASN A 767 -70.40 -38.33 47.31
C ASN A 767 -71.05 -36.94 47.58
N GLY A 768 -70.27 -35.88 47.37
CA GLY A 768 -70.52 -34.90 46.28
C GLY A 768 -71.70 -33.89 46.35
N LYS A 769 -71.83 -33.14 45.23
CA LYS A 769 -72.83 -32.10 44.86
C LYS A 769 -72.71 -30.68 45.47
N THR A 770 -72.55 -29.70 44.57
CA THR A 770 -73.31 -28.41 44.42
C THR A 770 -73.32 -27.36 45.57
N ASN A 771 -73.55 -26.05 45.35
CA ASN A 771 -73.99 -25.30 44.14
C ASN A 771 -73.52 -23.83 44.12
N SER A 772 -73.85 -23.10 43.05
CA SER A 772 -73.65 -21.64 42.86
C SER A 772 -74.67 -20.75 43.62
N PRO A 773 -74.56 -19.41 43.53
CA PRO A 773 -75.33 -18.62 42.54
C PRO A 773 -74.46 -17.76 41.59
N LEU A 774 -74.74 -17.66 40.27
CA LEU A 774 -75.53 -16.62 39.54
C LEU A 774 -74.78 -15.27 39.37
N GLN A 775 -74.78 -14.53 38.24
CA GLN A 775 -75.47 -14.58 36.91
C GLN A 775 -74.60 -13.80 35.86
N ARG A 776 -74.42 -14.23 34.59
CA ARG A 776 -75.18 -13.91 33.34
C ARG A 776 -75.13 -12.43 32.85
N ASP A 777 -75.26 -12.03 31.58
CA ASP A 777 -75.37 -12.62 30.20
C ASP A 777 -75.03 -11.47 29.19
N ALA A 778 -75.03 -11.59 27.85
CA ALA A 778 -74.28 -12.48 26.94
C ALA A 778 -74.52 -12.06 25.45
N ASN A 779 -73.48 -12.09 24.59
CA ASN A 779 -73.48 -12.12 23.10
C ASN A 779 -74.24 -11.07 22.21
N ALA A 780 -73.45 -10.47 21.29
CA ALA A 780 -73.63 -10.42 19.83
C ALA A 780 -74.57 -9.41 19.09
N ASP A 781 -74.16 -9.17 17.82
CA ASP A 781 -74.83 -8.67 16.60
C ASP A 781 -75.55 -7.30 16.54
N ALA A 782 -75.13 -6.44 15.59
CA ALA A 782 -75.95 -5.95 14.45
C ALA A 782 -75.33 -4.73 13.70
N ASP A 783 -75.53 -4.65 12.38
CA ASP A 783 -75.36 -3.44 11.56
C ASP A 783 -76.50 -2.43 11.75
N VAL A 784 -76.30 -1.15 11.34
CA VAL A 784 -77.15 -0.39 10.36
C VAL A 784 -76.75 1.11 10.32
N ALA A 785 -76.95 1.74 9.16
CA ALA A 785 -76.43 3.05 8.75
C ALA A 785 -77.37 4.27 8.97
N GLY A 786 -76.80 5.49 8.78
CA GLY A 786 -77.51 6.74 8.48
C GLY A 786 -77.27 7.89 9.47
N ALA A 787 -77.33 9.18 9.09
CA ALA A 787 -77.36 9.82 7.76
C ALA A 787 -77.10 11.35 7.86
N GLU A 788 -76.62 11.97 6.75
CA GLU A 788 -76.70 13.42 6.39
C GLU A 788 -76.01 14.45 7.34
N GLU A 789 -75.64 15.69 6.95
CA GLU A 789 -75.74 16.55 5.74
C GLU A 789 -74.31 16.89 5.21
N ALA A 790 -73.99 17.12 3.91
CA ALA A 790 -74.33 18.21 2.97
C ALA A 790 -73.74 19.61 3.35
N ASP A 791 -73.25 20.51 2.47
CA ASP A 791 -73.35 20.65 1.00
C ASP A 791 -72.26 21.60 0.37
N LYS A 792 -72.14 21.65 -0.97
CA LYS A 792 -71.41 22.60 -1.90
C LYS A 792 -69.86 22.51 -1.95
N ALA A 793 -69.17 22.25 -3.08
CA ALA A 793 -69.14 22.83 -4.46
C ALA A 793 -68.14 24.01 -4.62
N THR A 794 -67.32 24.21 -5.67
CA THR A 794 -67.06 23.57 -7.01
C THR A 794 -65.55 23.80 -7.35
N ALA A 795 -64.85 23.46 -8.46
CA ALA A 795 -65.06 23.10 -9.89
C ALA A 795 -63.94 22.05 -10.29
N GLU A 796 -63.70 21.47 -11.49
CA GLU A 796 -63.82 21.76 -12.95
C GLU A 796 -62.81 22.82 -13.52
N THR A 797 -62.05 22.61 -14.61
CA THR A 797 -62.06 21.52 -15.65
C THR A 797 -60.72 21.37 -16.44
N LYS A 798 -60.38 20.10 -16.79
CA LYS A 798 -59.89 19.53 -18.09
C LYS A 798 -58.84 20.19 -19.04
N ASP A 799 -58.08 19.27 -19.69
CA ASP A 799 -57.56 19.27 -21.08
C ASP A 799 -56.49 20.32 -21.52
N SER A 800 -55.59 20.07 -22.51
CA SER A 800 -55.01 18.82 -23.05
C SER A 800 -53.81 19.10 -24.00
N VAL A 801 -52.97 18.08 -24.27
CA VAL A 801 -52.28 17.80 -25.57
C VAL A 801 -51.22 18.79 -26.17
N ARG A 802 -49.99 18.25 -26.32
CA ARG A 802 -48.94 18.45 -27.36
C ARG A 802 -48.00 19.68 -27.40
N ALA A 803 -46.73 19.29 -27.62
CA ALA A 803 -45.76 19.80 -28.62
C ALA A 803 -44.91 21.04 -28.32
N SER A 804 -43.61 20.88 -28.60
CA SER A 804 -42.58 21.93 -28.69
C SER A 804 -42.76 22.80 -29.94
N PRO A 805 -42.13 23.98 -29.94
CA PRO A 805 -41.29 24.32 -31.09
C PRO A 805 -39.92 24.94 -30.72
N GLN A 806 -38.98 24.87 -31.66
CA GLN A 806 -37.81 25.75 -31.72
C GLN A 806 -38.21 27.12 -32.32
N PRO A 807 -37.36 28.16 -32.17
CA PRO A 807 -36.62 28.65 -33.35
C PRO A 807 -35.10 28.69 -33.09
N ALA A 808 -34.18 28.50 -34.04
CA ALA A 808 -34.13 28.83 -35.49
C ALA A 808 -33.59 30.23 -35.82
N ILE A 809 -32.25 30.30 -35.95
CA ILE A 809 -31.42 31.02 -36.93
C ILE A 809 -31.98 32.31 -37.55
N ASN A 810 -31.22 33.41 -37.47
CA ASN A 810 -31.05 34.33 -38.61
C ASN A 810 -29.67 35.01 -38.61
N THR A 811 -29.27 35.63 -39.73
CA THR A 811 -27.87 35.98 -40.07
C THR A 811 -27.65 37.42 -40.55
N GLU A 812 -26.36 37.76 -40.78
CA GLU A 812 -25.80 38.82 -41.66
C GLU A 812 -25.58 40.28 -41.18
N ASN A 813 -24.34 40.76 -41.44
CA ASN A 813 -23.92 42.07 -42.00
C ASN A 813 -24.21 43.39 -41.24
N GLU A 814 -23.41 44.48 -41.29
CA GLU A 814 -22.03 44.73 -41.75
C GLU A 814 -21.46 46.03 -41.07
N LYS A 815 -20.17 46.36 -41.31
CA LYS A 815 -19.43 47.67 -41.32
C LYS A 815 -20.16 48.95 -40.77
N GLN A 816 -19.52 49.93 -40.11
CA GLN A 816 -18.37 50.72 -40.61
C GLN A 816 -17.78 51.74 -39.57
N GLU A 817 -16.64 52.37 -39.93
CA GLU A 817 -15.70 53.31 -39.26
C GLU A 817 -16.19 54.57 -38.45
N ARG A 818 -15.21 55.19 -37.71
CA ARG A 818 -14.97 56.65 -37.39
C ARG A 818 -15.27 57.16 -35.95
N LYS A 819 -14.63 58.23 -35.42
CA LYS A 819 -13.24 58.79 -35.45
C LYS A 819 -13.13 60.01 -34.46
N LEU A 820 -11.90 60.43 -34.07
CA LEU A 820 -11.52 61.59 -33.19
C LEU A 820 -11.86 61.44 -31.68
N GLY A 821 -11.10 62.00 -30.72
CA GLY A 821 -9.71 62.52 -30.75
C GLY A 821 -9.38 63.68 -29.78
N LYS A 822 -8.13 63.69 -29.23
CA LYS A 822 -7.40 64.84 -28.57
C LYS A 822 -7.95 65.35 -27.19
N ASP A 823 -7.20 66.04 -26.32
CA ASP A 823 -5.84 66.64 -26.36
C ASP A 823 -5.10 66.62 -24.98
N THR A 824 -3.90 67.23 -24.87
CA THR A 824 -2.97 67.24 -23.69
C THR A 824 -3.15 68.44 -22.71
N PRO A 825 -2.30 68.56 -21.66
CA PRO A 825 -1.32 69.67 -21.62
C PRO A 825 0.12 69.26 -21.21
N GLU A 826 1.03 70.25 -21.07
CA GLU A 826 2.50 70.14 -21.05
C GLU A 826 3.16 70.63 -19.74
N GLU A 827 4.42 70.25 -19.48
CA GLU A 827 5.55 71.06 -18.94
C GLU A 827 6.80 70.15 -18.64
N SER A 828 8.06 70.62 -18.55
CA SER A 828 8.81 71.53 -19.45
C SER A 828 10.36 71.38 -19.26
N GLY A 829 11.13 71.59 -20.34
CA GLY A 829 12.59 71.86 -20.37
C GLY A 829 13.57 70.70 -20.16
N ALA A 830 14.89 70.84 -20.45
CA ALA A 830 15.61 71.67 -21.43
C ALA A 830 17.14 71.36 -21.41
N VAL A 831 17.77 71.12 -22.58
CA VAL A 831 19.17 71.48 -22.95
C VAL A 831 20.33 70.86 -22.09
N GLN A 832 21.38 70.21 -22.64
CA GLN A 832 22.39 70.77 -23.55
C GLN A 832 23.25 69.68 -24.25
N GLN A 833 24.03 70.08 -25.27
CA GLN A 833 25.03 69.25 -25.98
C GLN A 833 26.46 69.74 -25.68
N THR A 834 27.44 68.83 -25.78
CA THR A 834 28.82 69.12 -26.25
C THR A 834 29.34 67.96 -27.09
N GLN A 835 30.08 68.26 -28.16
CA GLN A 835 30.88 67.29 -28.92
C GLN A 835 32.39 67.48 -28.60
N ASP A 836 33.26 67.07 -29.51
CA ASP A 836 34.70 67.35 -29.60
C ASP A 836 35.65 66.41 -28.82
N GLU A 837 36.79 65.93 -29.35
CA GLU A 837 37.27 65.92 -30.75
C GLU A 837 38.31 64.79 -31.02
N GLN A 838 38.37 64.38 -32.30
CA GLN A 838 39.47 63.82 -33.14
C GLN A 838 40.77 63.16 -32.58
N ASN A 839 41.17 62.06 -33.26
CA ASN A 839 42.56 61.59 -33.56
C ASN A 839 43.46 61.10 -32.39
N ASP A 840 44.54 60.31 -32.58
CA ASP A 840 45.30 59.97 -33.81
C ASP A 840 45.92 58.54 -33.81
N LYS A 841 46.56 58.15 -34.93
CA LYS A 841 47.53 57.02 -35.08
C LYS A 841 48.89 57.61 -35.55
N PRO A 842 50.06 56.91 -35.58
CA PRO A 842 50.28 55.45 -35.63
C PRO A 842 51.50 54.90 -34.82
N ASP A 843 51.79 53.60 -35.03
CA ASP A 843 53.08 52.88 -35.05
C ASP A 843 54.29 53.30 -34.17
N ASN A 844 54.76 52.36 -33.33
CA ASN A 844 56.13 51.80 -33.45
C ASN A 844 56.41 50.56 -32.58
N ALA A 845 57.42 49.78 -32.98
CA ALA A 845 58.12 48.71 -32.24
C ALA A 845 59.65 48.96 -32.42
N PRO A 846 60.63 48.19 -31.86
CA PRO A 846 60.55 46.88 -31.18
C PRO A 846 61.46 46.77 -29.91
N ASN A 847 61.90 45.53 -29.60
CA ASN A 847 62.91 45.10 -28.59
C ASN A 847 62.42 45.03 -27.12
N ARG A 848 62.44 43.86 -26.45
CA ARG A 848 63.57 43.01 -25.92
C ARG A 848 64.05 43.50 -24.53
N ASP A 849 64.32 42.68 -23.53
CA ASP A 849 64.33 41.20 -23.32
C ASP A 849 63.61 40.89 -21.97
N GLY A 850 63.30 39.66 -21.51
CA GLY A 850 63.56 38.31 -22.03
C GLY A 850 63.06 37.20 -21.06
N ASP A 851 63.52 35.97 -21.31
CA ASP A 851 63.46 34.72 -20.50
C ASP A 851 62.11 34.00 -20.31
N GLU A 852 62.19 32.66 -20.21
CA GLU A 852 61.11 31.68 -20.36
C GLU A 852 60.94 30.77 -19.11
N GLU A 853 59.73 30.26 -18.86
CA GLU A 853 59.52 29.01 -18.08
C GLU A 853 58.47 28.10 -18.75
N PRO A 854 58.74 26.78 -18.93
CA PRO A 854 57.82 25.82 -19.54
C PRO A 854 57.20 24.80 -18.55
N GLN A 855 56.37 23.91 -19.13
CA GLN A 855 55.74 22.70 -18.54
C GLN A 855 56.79 21.77 -17.85
N THR A 856 56.47 20.91 -16.86
CA THR A 856 55.78 19.60 -17.01
C THR A 856 55.67 18.77 -15.71
N GLN A 857 54.61 17.92 -15.64
CA GLN A 857 54.55 16.50 -15.16
C GLN A 857 55.05 15.97 -13.79
N SER A 858 54.32 14.91 -13.36
CA SER A 858 54.73 13.67 -12.65
C SER A 858 54.81 13.59 -11.12
N ASP A 859 54.06 12.60 -10.60
CA ASP A 859 54.35 11.55 -9.60
C ASP A 859 55.35 11.80 -8.43
N VAL A 860 54.99 11.32 -7.22
CA VAL A 860 55.69 10.23 -6.48
C VAL A 860 55.02 9.93 -5.11
N LYS A 861 55.42 8.81 -4.51
CA LYS A 861 54.83 8.01 -3.41
C LYS A 861 54.96 8.55 -1.97
N GLU A 862 54.23 7.85 -1.09
CA GLU A 862 54.58 7.37 0.26
C GLU A 862 56.04 7.55 0.73
N ASP A 863 56.20 8.18 1.90
CA ASP A 863 56.75 7.67 3.17
C ASP A 863 56.70 8.85 4.18
N LYS A 864 56.87 8.79 5.51
CA LYS A 864 56.70 7.88 6.66
C LYS A 864 57.52 8.52 7.81
N GLU A 865 57.36 8.07 9.06
CA GLU A 865 58.09 8.55 10.28
C GLU A 865 57.75 9.99 10.74
N ASP A 866 57.86 10.40 12.02
CA ASP A 866 57.56 9.78 13.35
C ASP A 866 57.67 10.89 14.44
N ILE A 867 57.64 10.54 15.74
CA ILE A 867 58.10 11.31 16.94
C ILE A 867 57.06 12.18 17.71
N ASP A 868 56.42 11.51 18.68
CA ASP A 868 56.45 11.72 20.16
C ASP A 868 55.85 12.94 20.91
N ASP A 869 55.53 12.66 22.19
CA ASP A 869 55.24 13.52 23.36
C ASP A 869 53.97 14.42 23.36
N ASP A 870 53.17 14.53 24.45
CA ASP A 870 53.23 13.94 25.80
C ASP A 870 51.83 14.01 26.50
N GLY A 871 51.63 13.35 27.66
CA GLY A 871 50.64 13.77 28.66
C GLY A 871 49.45 12.85 29.00
N ASP A 872 49.63 12.03 30.04
CA ASP A 872 48.65 11.21 30.77
C ASP A 872 47.23 11.78 31.03
N HIS A 873 46.22 10.90 31.00
CA HIS A 873 45.58 10.42 32.25
C HIS A 873 44.67 9.20 32.06
N MET A 874 44.96 8.10 32.77
CA MET A 874 44.09 6.91 32.88
C MET A 874 43.07 7.01 34.04
N VAL A 875 41.89 6.43 33.82
CA VAL A 875 41.13 5.67 34.84
C VAL A 875 40.46 4.47 34.15
N GLU A 876 40.81 3.25 34.56
CA GLU A 876 40.17 1.99 34.13
C GLU A 876 38.90 1.70 34.97
N GLY A 877 37.97 0.86 34.49
CA GLY A 877 36.67 0.69 35.16
C GLY A 877 35.67 -0.34 34.56
N ASP A 878 36.19 -1.46 34.06
CA ASP A 878 35.58 -2.80 33.94
C ASP A 878 34.10 -3.02 33.52
N GLU A 879 33.99 -3.65 32.33
CA GLU A 879 33.24 -4.88 32.03
C GLU A 879 31.69 -4.98 32.01
N ASP A 880 31.24 -5.96 31.21
CA ASP A 880 30.06 -6.82 31.40
C ASP A 880 28.61 -6.26 31.35
N ASN A 881 28.03 -6.20 30.15
CA ASN A 881 27.31 -7.38 29.59
C ASN A 881 26.68 -7.16 28.19
N VAL A 882 26.64 -8.22 27.37
CA VAL A 882 25.83 -8.32 26.14
C VAL A 882 24.98 -9.59 26.20
N ILE A 883 23.65 -9.43 26.34
CA ILE A 883 22.68 -10.52 26.19
C ILE A 883 21.45 -10.03 25.41
N TYR A 884 21.10 -10.81 24.38
CA TYR A 884 19.91 -10.85 23.51
C TYR A 884 18.67 -10.04 23.91
#